data_AF-A0A3D1B335-F1
#
_entry.id   AF-A0A3D1B335-F1
#
_cell.length_a   1.000
_cell.length_b   1.000
_cell.length_c   1.000
_cell.angle_alpha   90.00
_cell.angle_beta   90.00
_cell.angle_gamma   90.00
#
_symmetry.space_group_name_H-M   'P 1'
#
loop_
_entity.id
_entity.type
_entity.pdbx_description
1 polymer ?
#
loop_
_entity_poly.entity_id
_entity_poly.type
_entity_poly.pdbx_seq_one_letter_code
_entity_poly.pdbx_strand_id
1 'polypeptide(L)'
;MCIMPYEPKKVENKIYQFWEESGFFNPDKLPARHKKPYTIVIPPPNVTGELHIGHALNATIQDILIRQKRMQGFKTLWLPGTDHAGIATQNVVEKKLRKEGKTRFDLGREKFIEEVWKWKEEYGNKILNQFKKLGSSCDWSRTRFTMDQGYSDAIKEAFLHYHKKGWIYKGKRIVNWCKRCATSLSDLELEYKEEKGNLWFIKYPVKDPPAGEAGGGFITVATTRPETMLGDTAVAVNPKDKRYKNLIGKTAVLPLVNREIPIISDILIDSKFGTGAVKVTPAHDITDQAIGEKHKLEAIQVIDEKGRIINSPEKPARSGFATGDAGGYNGLKIDEAREKIIEYLKCQNLLEKTENYTRQVPKCYRCSTTVELIPSMQWFLKMSELAKLAEKPVKAGKIKFHPKNFEKPYFDWLKNIKDWCISRQIWWGHKIPIEGETDVLDTWFSAALWPFATLGWPEKTKDLKNYYPTAVLSTARDIINLWVARMIFSGMEFMKEIPFSHVYVHATVLTRDGQRMSKSLGTGIDPVKLIEEFGADAVRFGIAFQIMGNQDIKFVTDNILMGKKFCNKIWNASKFVELKNGKEKYDGKKPYAKNKADKAILKSLEKTEKSVSKCLENFEFGKSAHILYDFFWHDFCDKYIEESKKQESENTNKILMYVLLGSIKLLHPFMPFITEKIYQQLPLKNKKECIMIEEWL
;
A
#
# COMPACT_ATOMS: atom_id res chain seq x y z
N MET A 1 34.17 -36.45 16.17
CA MET A 1 33.76 -36.13 14.78
C MET A 1 33.50 -34.63 14.69
N CYS A 2 34.21 -33.91 13.82
CA CYS A 2 33.94 -32.48 13.60
C CYS A 2 32.66 -32.35 12.77
N ILE A 3 31.56 -31.89 13.37
CA ILE A 3 30.29 -31.70 12.64
C ILE A 3 30.46 -30.46 11.76
N MET A 4 30.40 -30.65 10.44
CA MET A 4 30.48 -29.52 9.51
C MET A 4 29.25 -28.60 9.67
N PRO A 5 29.45 -27.27 9.57
CA PRO A 5 28.37 -26.30 9.70
C PRO A 5 27.32 -26.46 8.58
N TYR A 6 26.10 -25.98 8.83
CA TYR A 6 25.04 -25.97 7.83
C TYR A 6 25.37 -24.93 6.74
N GLU A 7 25.30 -25.36 5.48
CA GLU A 7 25.55 -24.51 4.31
C GLU A 7 24.27 -24.31 3.50
N PRO A 8 23.53 -23.20 3.70
CA PRO A 8 22.25 -22.95 3.02
C PRO A 8 22.34 -23.04 1.50
N LYS A 9 23.42 -22.52 0.90
CA LYS A 9 23.64 -22.51 -0.55
C LYS A 9 23.64 -23.90 -1.20
N LYS A 10 24.03 -24.94 -0.46
CA LYS A 10 24.06 -26.33 -0.95
C LYS A 10 22.71 -27.04 -0.83
N VAL A 11 21.75 -26.44 -0.10
CA VAL A 11 20.51 -27.08 0.34
C VAL A 11 19.28 -26.38 -0.23
N GLU A 12 19.15 -25.07 -0.06
CA GLU A 12 17.89 -24.34 -0.24
C GLU A 12 17.31 -24.48 -1.65
N ASN A 13 18.14 -24.31 -2.70
CA ASN A 13 17.67 -24.45 -4.09
C ASN A 13 17.15 -25.86 -4.40
N LYS A 14 17.85 -26.89 -3.93
CA LYS A 14 17.46 -28.30 -4.15
C LYS A 14 16.15 -28.62 -3.46
N ILE A 15 15.99 -28.13 -2.23
CA ILE A 15 14.76 -28.29 -1.45
C ILE A 15 13.59 -27.53 -2.10
N TYR A 16 13.83 -26.32 -2.63
CA TYR A 16 12.78 -25.57 -3.31
C TYR A 16 12.29 -26.30 -4.56
N GLN A 17 13.22 -26.78 -5.39
CA GLN A 17 12.90 -27.56 -6.58
C GLN A 17 12.10 -28.82 -6.22
N PHE A 18 12.53 -29.54 -5.19
CA PHE A 18 11.80 -30.70 -4.66
C PHE A 18 10.34 -30.35 -4.27
N TRP A 19 10.11 -29.21 -3.62
CA TRP A 19 8.74 -28.79 -3.29
C TRP A 19 7.90 -28.47 -4.52
N GLU A 20 8.46 -27.79 -5.53
CA GLU A 20 7.74 -27.52 -6.77
C GLU A 20 7.38 -28.82 -7.50
N GLU A 21 8.32 -29.77 -7.57
CA GLU A 21 8.13 -31.08 -8.20
C GLU A 21 7.08 -31.94 -7.47
N SER A 22 7.04 -31.88 -6.13
CA SER A 22 6.02 -32.58 -5.33
C SER A 22 4.59 -32.13 -5.65
N GLY A 23 4.42 -30.90 -6.12
CA GLY A 23 3.12 -30.32 -6.43
C GLY A 23 2.26 -29.92 -5.22
N PHE A 24 2.73 -30.11 -3.97
CA PHE A 24 1.94 -29.82 -2.76
C PHE A 24 1.70 -28.34 -2.46
N PHE A 25 2.27 -27.43 -3.25
CA PHE A 25 1.84 -26.04 -3.25
C PHE A 25 0.45 -25.86 -3.86
N ASN A 26 0.07 -26.73 -4.79
CA ASN A 26 -1.26 -26.73 -5.38
C ASN A 26 -2.24 -27.45 -4.43
N PRO A 27 -3.31 -26.77 -3.97
CA PRO A 27 -4.28 -27.35 -3.04
C PRO A 27 -4.97 -28.61 -3.56
N ASP A 28 -5.09 -28.81 -4.87
CA ASP A 28 -5.75 -29.99 -5.47
C ASP A 28 -4.87 -31.24 -5.48
N LYS A 29 -3.57 -31.08 -5.25
CA LYS A 29 -2.61 -32.18 -5.12
C LYS A 29 -2.34 -32.55 -3.66
N LEU A 30 -2.93 -31.83 -2.70
CA LEU A 30 -2.78 -32.16 -1.28
C LEU A 30 -3.44 -33.51 -0.94
N PRO A 31 -2.89 -34.27 0.01
CA PRO A 31 -3.48 -35.53 0.46
C PRO A 31 -4.94 -35.38 0.92
N ALA A 32 -5.75 -36.43 0.76
CA ALA A 32 -7.20 -36.43 1.02
C ALA A 32 -7.65 -36.01 2.44
N ARG A 33 -6.73 -35.98 3.42
CA ARG A 33 -7.00 -35.41 4.75
C ARG A 33 -7.31 -33.90 4.70
N HIS A 34 -6.87 -33.20 3.66
CA HIS A 34 -7.04 -31.76 3.50
C HIS A 34 -8.39 -31.43 2.86
N LYS A 35 -9.35 -30.99 3.69
CA LYS A 35 -10.75 -30.80 3.25
C LYS A 35 -11.19 -29.34 3.26
N LYS A 36 -11.03 -28.65 4.39
CA LYS A 36 -11.53 -27.30 4.59
C LYS A 36 -10.62 -26.28 3.91
N PRO A 37 -11.12 -25.39 3.02
CA PRO A 37 -10.28 -24.41 2.35
C PRO A 37 -9.71 -23.39 3.34
N TYR A 38 -8.49 -22.96 3.07
CA TYR A 38 -7.88 -21.81 3.74
C TYR A 38 -7.10 -21.00 2.71
N THR A 39 -7.66 -19.86 2.32
CA THR A 39 -7.14 -19.08 1.20
C THR A 39 -6.51 -17.79 1.68
N ILE A 40 -5.33 -17.47 1.17
CA ILE A 40 -4.73 -16.14 1.25
C ILE A 40 -4.39 -15.70 -0.17
N VAL A 41 -4.66 -14.44 -0.50
CA VAL A 41 -4.19 -13.81 -1.73
C VAL A 41 -3.03 -12.89 -1.39
N ILE A 42 -1.91 -13.01 -2.09
CA ILE A 42 -0.79 -12.09 -1.92
C ILE A 42 -1.24 -10.69 -2.34
N PRO A 43 -0.97 -9.64 -1.54
CA PRO A 43 -1.02 -8.27 -2.03
C PRO A 43 -0.10 -8.13 -3.24
N PRO A 44 -0.66 -7.95 -4.45
CA PRO A 44 0.10 -8.10 -5.66
C PRO A 44 1.18 -7.02 -5.71
N PRO A 45 2.48 -7.37 -5.71
CA PRO A 45 3.51 -6.35 -5.77
C PRO A 45 3.44 -5.62 -7.11
N ASN A 46 3.63 -4.30 -7.05
CA ASN A 46 3.70 -3.47 -8.24
C ASN A 46 4.89 -3.88 -9.11
N VAL A 47 4.69 -3.97 -10.43
CA VAL A 47 5.77 -4.29 -11.37
C VAL A 47 6.67 -3.07 -11.65
N THR A 48 7.18 -2.44 -10.60
CA THR A 48 8.01 -1.23 -10.63
C THR A 48 9.48 -1.50 -10.27
N GLY A 49 9.85 -2.76 -10.03
CA GLY A 49 11.23 -3.20 -9.75
C GLY A 49 11.25 -4.41 -8.80
N GLU A 50 12.39 -4.66 -8.15
CA GLU A 50 12.62 -5.79 -7.23
C GLU A 50 11.91 -5.69 -5.86
N LEU A 51 11.79 -6.78 -5.12
CA LEU A 51 11.26 -6.74 -3.75
C LEU A 51 12.23 -6.04 -2.79
N HIS A 52 11.70 -5.62 -1.64
CA HIS A 52 12.49 -5.14 -0.51
C HIS A 52 12.05 -5.86 0.78
N ILE A 53 12.78 -5.68 1.88
CA ILE A 53 12.54 -6.43 3.12
C ILE A 53 11.10 -6.37 3.66
N GLY A 54 10.39 -5.25 3.47
CA GLY A 54 8.96 -5.14 3.80
C GLY A 54 8.07 -6.14 3.03
N HIS A 55 8.39 -6.45 1.78
CA HIS A 55 7.71 -7.52 1.03
C HIS A 55 8.08 -8.90 1.58
N ALA A 56 9.34 -9.09 1.97
CA ALA A 56 9.79 -10.34 2.59
C ALA A 56 9.12 -10.59 3.96
N LEU A 57 8.94 -9.54 4.77
CA LEU A 57 8.15 -9.58 6.01
C LEU A 57 6.72 -10.04 5.72
N ASN A 58 6.04 -9.38 4.78
CA ASN A 58 4.65 -9.68 4.46
C ASN A 58 4.49 -11.12 3.92
N ALA A 59 5.37 -11.57 3.04
CA ALA A 59 5.36 -12.94 2.54
C ALA A 59 5.69 -13.97 3.62
N THR A 60 6.66 -13.70 4.49
CA THR A 60 7.02 -14.60 5.61
C THR A 60 5.81 -14.83 6.53
N ILE A 61 5.10 -13.76 6.89
CA ILE A 61 3.90 -13.83 7.73
C ILE A 61 2.79 -14.67 7.10
N GLN A 62 2.52 -14.45 5.82
CA GLN A 62 1.49 -15.22 5.09
C GLN A 62 1.89 -16.69 4.94
N ASP A 63 3.15 -16.97 4.59
CA ASP A 63 3.65 -18.34 4.42
C ASP A 63 3.68 -19.12 5.73
N ILE A 64 3.95 -18.46 6.87
CA ILE A 64 3.83 -19.09 8.20
C ILE A 64 2.40 -19.61 8.41
N LEU A 65 1.40 -18.76 8.15
CA LEU A 65 -0.01 -19.15 8.30
C LEU A 65 -0.39 -20.28 7.33
N ILE A 66 0.05 -20.19 6.07
CA ILE A 66 -0.23 -21.21 5.05
C ILE A 66 0.38 -22.56 5.44
N ARG A 67 1.66 -22.59 5.82
CA ARG A 67 2.33 -23.84 6.22
C ARG A 67 1.70 -24.45 7.46
N GLN A 68 1.40 -23.63 8.48
CA GLN A 68 0.71 -24.10 9.68
C GLN A 68 -0.66 -24.70 9.33
N LYS A 69 -1.49 -23.97 8.56
CA LYS A 69 -2.84 -24.43 8.19
C LYS A 69 -2.80 -25.68 7.32
N ARG A 70 -1.83 -25.79 6.42
CA ARG A 70 -1.60 -27.00 5.61
C ARG A 70 -1.33 -28.19 6.53
N MET A 71 -0.39 -28.06 7.46
CA MET A 71 -0.07 -29.13 8.42
C MET A 71 -1.26 -29.48 9.33
N GLN A 72 -2.10 -28.51 9.68
CA GLN A 72 -3.37 -28.69 10.41
C GLN A 72 -4.49 -29.37 9.57
N GLY A 73 -4.24 -29.73 8.31
CA GLY A 73 -5.22 -30.43 7.46
C GLY A 73 -6.18 -29.51 6.70
N PHE A 74 -5.84 -28.22 6.53
CA PHE A 74 -6.60 -27.34 5.65
C PHE A 74 -6.14 -27.50 4.19
N LYS A 75 -7.08 -27.41 3.26
CA LYS A 75 -6.81 -27.32 1.83
C LYS A 75 -6.36 -25.89 1.50
N THR A 76 -5.07 -25.63 1.67
CA THR A 76 -4.52 -24.26 1.62
C THR A 76 -4.28 -23.78 0.20
N LEU A 77 -4.84 -22.62 -0.16
CA LEU A 77 -4.50 -21.90 -1.39
C LEU A 77 -3.79 -20.59 -1.02
N TRP A 78 -2.53 -20.45 -1.41
CA TRP A 78 -1.85 -19.17 -1.36
C TRP A 78 -1.62 -18.66 -2.77
N LEU A 79 -2.46 -17.73 -3.21
CA LEU A 79 -2.52 -17.29 -4.60
C LEU A 79 -1.53 -16.13 -4.84
N PRO A 80 -0.52 -16.33 -5.70
CA PRO A 80 0.43 -15.29 -6.04
C PRO A 80 -0.09 -14.42 -7.20
N GLY A 81 0.43 -13.21 -7.30
CA GLY A 81 0.19 -12.36 -8.45
C GLY A 81 0.91 -11.02 -8.39
N THR A 82 0.82 -10.26 -9.48
CA THR A 82 1.46 -8.94 -9.60
C THR A 82 0.48 -7.89 -10.12
N ASP A 83 0.75 -6.63 -9.75
CA ASP A 83 -0.08 -5.49 -10.11
C ASP A 83 0.59 -4.67 -11.22
N HIS A 84 -0.16 -4.42 -12.28
CA HIS A 84 0.21 -3.54 -13.39
C HIS A 84 0.56 -2.14 -12.90
N ALA A 85 0.00 -1.72 -11.76
CA ALA A 85 0.32 -0.50 -11.03
C ALA A 85 0.16 0.81 -11.82
N GLY A 86 -0.57 0.80 -12.94
CA GLY A 86 -0.92 1.96 -13.77
C GLY A 86 0.17 3.03 -13.84
N ILE A 87 -0.09 4.19 -13.20
CA ILE A 87 0.80 5.35 -13.18
C ILE A 87 2.21 5.04 -12.65
N ALA A 88 2.35 4.08 -11.72
CA ALA A 88 3.62 3.74 -11.11
C ALA A 88 4.54 3.04 -12.12
N THR A 89 4.04 2.04 -12.83
CA THR A 89 4.80 1.32 -13.87
C THR A 89 5.10 2.24 -15.04
N GLN A 90 4.11 3.02 -15.50
CA GLN A 90 4.31 4.00 -16.56
C GLN A 90 5.42 5.00 -16.21
N ASN A 91 5.45 5.53 -14.98
CA ASN A 91 6.52 6.46 -14.56
C ASN A 91 7.90 5.80 -14.53
N VAL A 92 8.01 4.54 -14.11
CA VAL A 92 9.31 3.85 -14.11
C VAL A 92 9.80 3.58 -15.54
N VAL A 93 8.93 3.18 -16.45
CA VAL A 93 9.26 3.01 -17.87
C VAL A 93 9.62 4.35 -18.52
N GLU A 94 8.89 5.43 -18.22
CA GLU A 94 9.28 6.78 -18.65
C GLU A 94 10.65 7.19 -18.11
N LYS A 95 10.98 6.84 -16.86
CA LYS A 95 12.30 7.13 -16.28
C LYS A 95 13.41 6.36 -17.01
N LYS A 96 13.15 5.12 -17.44
CA LYS A 96 14.06 4.35 -18.30
C LYS A 96 14.26 5.07 -19.64
N LEU A 97 13.17 5.41 -20.33
CA LEU A 97 13.23 6.11 -21.63
C LEU A 97 13.98 7.44 -21.56
N ARG A 98 13.81 8.21 -20.47
CA ARG A 98 14.55 9.47 -20.28
C ARG A 98 16.06 9.28 -20.20
N LYS A 99 16.53 8.16 -19.62
CA LYS A 99 17.97 7.83 -19.62
C LYS A 99 18.50 7.53 -21.03
N GLU A 100 17.61 7.12 -21.93
CA GLU A 100 17.89 6.89 -23.36
C GLU A 100 17.66 8.18 -24.20
N GLY A 101 17.37 9.32 -23.57
CA GLY A 101 17.09 10.58 -24.24
C GLY A 101 15.71 10.66 -24.92
N LYS A 102 14.81 9.70 -24.63
CA LYS A 102 13.47 9.62 -25.23
C LYS A 102 12.37 9.88 -24.22
N THR A 103 11.18 10.22 -24.71
CA THR A 103 9.94 10.35 -23.97
C THR A 103 8.89 9.39 -24.50
N ARG A 104 7.80 9.19 -23.77
CA ARG A 104 6.66 8.38 -24.25
C ARG A 104 6.07 8.93 -25.55
N PHE A 105 6.12 10.25 -25.74
CA PHE A 105 5.54 10.93 -26.90
C PHE A 105 6.34 10.68 -28.17
N ASP A 106 7.66 10.50 -28.05
CA ASP A 106 8.54 10.16 -29.18
C ASP A 106 8.26 8.75 -29.73
N LEU A 107 7.76 7.85 -28.89
CA LEU A 107 7.41 6.48 -29.28
C LEU A 107 6.00 6.35 -29.86
N GLY A 108 5.07 7.20 -29.40
CA GLY A 108 3.63 6.99 -29.59
C GLY A 108 3.05 5.93 -28.65
N ARG A 109 1.72 5.86 -28.59
CA ARG A 109 0.99 5.05 -27.58
C ARG A 109 1.25 3.55 -27.71
N GLU A 110 1.18 3.01 -28.93
CA GLU A 110 1.31 1.56 -29.18
C GLU A 110 2.70 1.04 -28.77
N LYS A 111 3.76 1.64 -29.31
CA LYS A 111 5.14 1.26 -28.98
C LYS A 111 5.47 1.48 -27.50
N PHE A 112 4.92 2.53 -26.88
CA PHE A 112 5.09 2.72 -25.44
C PHE A 112 4.47 1.57 -24.64
N ILE A 113 3.25 1.14 -24.98
CA ILE A 113 2.57 0.02 -24.31
C ILE A 113 3.37 -1.28 -24.49
N GLU A 114 3.95 -1.54 -25.66
CA GLU A 114 4.84 -2.68 -25.89
C GLU A 114 6.06 -2.66 -24.94
N GLU A 115 6.70 -1.50 -24.77
CA GLU A 115 7.82 -1.34 -23.82
C GLU A 115 7.39 -1.58 -22.37
N VAL A 116 6.17 -1.18 -22.00
CA VAL A 116 5.63 -1.47 -20.66
C VAL A 116 5.36 -2.97 -20.46
N TRP A 117 4.88 -3.68 -21.49
CA TRP A 117 4.75 -5.15 -21.43
C TRP A 117 6.09 -5.86 -21.30
N LYS A 118 7.12 -5.44 -22.05
CA LYS A 118 8.49 -5.97 -21.91
C LYS A 118 9.02 -5.76 -20.49
N TRP A 119 8.82 -4.57 -19.93
CA TRP A 119 9.16 -4.27 -18.55
C TRP A 119 8.42 -5.19 -17.57
N LYS A 120 7.12 -5.42 -17.80
CA LYS A 120 6.32 -6.33 -16.97
C LYS A 120 6.86 -7.75 -16.99
N GLU A 121 7.26 -8.27 -18.15
CA GLU A 121 7.81 -9.62 -18.25
C GLU A 121 9.14 -9.75 -17.50
N GLU A 122 10.05 -8.79 -17.65
CA GLU A 122 11.34 -8.83 -16.98
C GLU A 122 11.19 -8.75 -15.45
N TYR A 123 10.49 -7.72 -14.96
CA TYR A 123 10.39 -7.46 -13.53
C TYR A 123 9.36 -8.33 -12.82
N GLY A 124 8.28 -8.73 -13.51
CA GLY A 124 7.30 -9.67 -12.98
C GLY A 124 7.95 -11.01 -12.65
N ASN A 125 8.76 -11.55 -13.57
CA ASN A 125 9.49 -12.81 -13.34
C ASN A 125 10.54 -12.68 -12.23
N LYS A 126 11.25 -11.54 -12.16
CA LYS A 126 12.17 -11.25 -11.04
C LYS A 126 11.44 -11.27 -9.69
N ILE A 127 10.30 -10.60 -9.56
CA ILE A 127 9.49 -10.58 -8.32
C ILE A 127 9.10 -12.00 -7.89
N LEU A 128 8.58 -12.80 -8.81
CA LEU A 128 8.19 -14.18 -8.52
C LEU A 128 9.39 -15.02 -8.06
N ASN A 129 10.53 -14.91 -8.75
CA ASN A 129 11.76 -15.59 -8.37
C ASN A 129 12.30 -15.16 -7.01
N GLN A 130 12.12 -13.90 -6.60
CA GLN A 130 12.50 -13.44 -5.25
C GLN A 130 11.62 -14.10 -4.17
N PHE A 131 10.31 -14.27 -4.41
CA PHE A 131 9.45 -15.03 -3.50
C PHE A 131 9.85 -16.51 -3.44
N LYS A 132 10.22 -17.12 -4.57
CA LYS A 132 10.74 -18.49 -4.63
C LYS A 132 12.04 -18.64 -3.81
N LYS A 133 13.00 -17.73 -3.99
CA LYS A 133 14.24 -17.68 -3.18
C LYS A 133 13.97 -17.52 -1.68
N LEU A 134 12.90 -16.81 -1.29
CA LEU A 134 12.45 -16.71 0.11
C LEU A 134 11.80 -18.00 0.64
N GLY A 135 11.58 -19.01 -0.20
CA GLY A 135 10.91 -20.25 0.19
C GLY A 135 9.39 -20.13 0.28
N SER A 136 8.77 -19.22 -0.47
CA SER A 136 7.31 -19.04 -0.46
C SER A 136 6.62 -20.28 -1.04
N SER A 137 5.62 -20.82 -0.33
CA SER A 137 4.84 -22.00 -0.76
C SER A 137 3.56 -21.65 -1.54
N CYS A 138 3.67 -20.66 -2.44
CA CYS A 138 2.55 -20.20 -3.26
C CYS A 138 2.18 -21.21 -4.35
N ASP A 139 0.92 -21.23 -4.73
CA ASP A 139 0.50 -21.98 -5.91
C ASP A 139 0.84 -21.21 -7.19
N TRP A 140 2.04 -21.45 -7.70
CA TRP A 140 2.53 -20.81 -8.93
C TRP A 140 1.69 -21.13 -10.17
N SER A 141 0.95 -22.24 -10.18
CA SER A 141 0.08 -22.62 -11.30
C SER A 141 -1.15 -21.70 -11.44
N ARG A 142 -1.49 -20.97 -10.37
CA ARG A 142 -2.60 -20.01 -10.31
C ARG A 142 -2.13 -18.55 -10.27
N THR A 143 -0.89 -18.27 -10.71
CA THR A 143 -0.36 -16.90 -10.72
C THR A 143 -1.25 -15.97 -11.54
N ARG A 144 -1.61 -14.81 -10.97
CA ARG A 144 -2.45 -13.80 -11.62
C ARG A 144 -1.71 -12.51 -11.93
N PHE A 145 -2.18 -11.82 -12.96
CA PHE A 145 -1.75 -10.47 -13.25
C PHE A 145 -2.99 -9.60 -13.40
N THR A 146 -3.00 -8.42 -12.78
CA THR A 146 -4.18 -7.53 -12.82
C THR A 146 -4.65 -7.14 -14.24
N MET A 147 -3.83 -7.28 -15.29
CA MET A 147 -4.26 -7.10 -16.69
C MET A 147 -4.19 -8.40 -17.53
N ASP A 148 -4.25 -9.58 -16.90
CA ASP A 148 -4.55 -10.80 -17.65
C ASP A 148 -5.99 -10.77 -18.19
N GLN A 149 -6.30 -11.64 -19.15
CA GLN A 149 -7.57 -11.58 -19.88
C GLN A 149 -8.78 -11.76 -18.95
N GLY A 150 -8.78 -12.82 -18.15
CA GLY A 150 -9.88 -13.10 -17.23
C GLY A 150 -10.07 -12.00 -16.18
N TYR A 151 -8.96 -11.41 -15.69
CA TYR A 151 -9.03 -10.28 -14.76
C TYR A 151 -9.56 -9.02 -15.45
N SER A 152 -9.18 -8.77 -16.71
CA SER A 152 -9.67 -7.61 -17.48
C SER A 152 -11.17 -7.70 -17.77
N ASP A 153 -11.69 -8.91 -17.99
CA ASP A 153 -13.12 -9.16 -18.16
C ASP A 153 -13.89 -8.87 -16.86
N ALA A 154 -13.31 -9.21 -15.69
CA ALA A 154 -13.83 -8.81 -14.39
C ALA A 154 -13.92 -7.28 -14.22
N ILE A 155 -12.88 -6.55 -14.63
CA ILE A 155 -12.87 -5.09 -14.55
C ILE A 155 -14.01 -4.51 -15.40
N LYS A 156 -14.17 -5.02 -16.61
CA LYS A 156 -15.22 -4.59 -17.53
C LYS A 156 -16.60 -4.82 -16.93
N GLU A 157 -16.86 -6.03 -16.41
CA GLU A 157 -18.14 -6.37 -15.77
C GLU A 157 -18.44 -5.46 -14.57
N ALA A 158 -17.44 -5.24 -13.70
CA ALA A 158 -17.59 -4.37 -12.54
C ALA A 158 -17.94 -2.92 -12.92
N PHE A 159 -17.25 -2.39 -13.95
CA PHE A 159 -17.53 -1.06 -14.46
C PHE A 159 -18.96 -0.96 -15.01
N LEU A 160 -19.35 -1.88 -15.88
CA LEU A 160 -20.67 -1.87 -16.52
C LEU A 160 -21.80 -2.01 -15.48
N HIS A 161 -21.60 -2.83 -14.46
CA HIS A 161 -22.54 -2.96 -13.34
C HIS A 161 -22.74 -1.64 -12.59
N TYR A 162 -21.66 -0.99 -12.17
CA TYR A 162 -21.76 0.29 -11.46
C TYR A 162 -22.31 1.42 -12.34
N HIS A 163 -22.00 1.39 -13.64
CA HIS A 163 -22.55 2.32 -14.62
C HIS A 163 -24.06 2.12 -14.79
N LYS A 164 -24.52 0.87 -14.98
CA LYS A 164 -25.95 0.53 -15.08
C LYS A 164 -26.73 0.93 -13.82
N LYS A 165 -26.11 0.88 -12.64
CA LYS A 165 -26.69 1.36 -11.37
C LYS A 165 -26.74 2.89 -11.22
N GLY A 166 -26.14 3.65 -12.14
CA GLY A 166 -26.01 5.11 -12.02
C GLY A 166 -25.06 5.55 -10.89
N TRP A 167 -24.17 4.65 -10.44
CA TRP A 167 -23.13 4.95 -9.45
C TRP A 167 -21.86 5.47 -10.11
N ILE A 168 -21.54 5.01 -11.32
CA ILE A 168 -20.54 5.65 -12.16
C ILE A 168 -21.21 6.73 -13.00
N TYR A 169 -20.62 7.93 -13.00
CA TYR A 169 -21.09 9.06 -13.79
C TYR A 169 -19.92 9.92 -14.24
N LYS A 170 -20.11 10.67 -15.34
CA LYS A 170 -19.16 11.65 -15.84
C LYS A 170 -19.56 13.04 -15.34
N GLY A 171 -18.61 13.80 -14.81
CA GLY A 171 -18.87 15.13 -14.26
C GLY A 171 -17.65 16.04 -14.32
N LYS A 172 -17.89 17.35 -14.40
CA LYS A 172 -16.84 18.37 -14.34
C LYS A 172 -16.62 18.76 -12.88
N ARG A 173 -15.43 18.50 -12.34
CA ARG A 173 -15.04 18.86 -10.96
C ARG A 173 -13.60 19.33 -10.94
N ILE A 174 -13.20 20.03 -9.87
CA ILE A 174 -11.78 20.22 -9.61
C ILE A 174 -11.16 18.87 -9.27
N VAL A 175 -10.02 18.62 -9.90
CA VAL A 175 -9.23 17.42 -9.69
C VAL A 175 -7.80 17.80 -9.36
N ASN A 176 -7.15 16.93 -8.59
CA ASN A 176 -5.72 16.99 -8.41
C ASN A 176 -5.04 16.61 -9.72
N TRP A 177 -4.38 17.54 -10.37
CA TRP A 177 -3.72 17.33 -11.66
C TRP A 177 -2.21 17.41 -11.55
N CYS A 178 -1.54 16.36 -12.04
CA CYS A 178 -0.09 16.38 -12.15
C CYS A 178 0.34 16.84 -13.55
N LYS A 179 0.79 18.09 -13.69
CA LYS A 179 1.26 18.67 -14.96
C LYS A 179 2.41 17.92 -15.62
N ARG A 180 3.21 17.18 -14.84
CA ARG A 180 4.31 16.34 -15.38
C ARG A 180 3.81 14.99 -15.91
N CYS A 181 2.89 14.34 -15.19
CA CYS A 181 2.34 13.05 -15.61
C CYS A 181 1.24 13.21 -16.66
N ALA A 182 0.63 14.40 -16.72
CA ALA A 182 -0.55 14.76 -17.49
C ALA A 182 -1.73 13.83 -17.18
N THR A 183 -2.09 13.75 -15.90
CA THR A 183 -3.21 12.94 -15.42
C THR A 183 -3.75 13.46 -14.09
N SER A 184 -5.03 13.18 -13.86
CA SER A 184 -5.66 13.30 -12.56
C SER A 184 -5.04 12.34 -11.53
N LEU A 185 -5.12 12.71 -10.26
CA LEU A 185 -4.71 11.95 -9.08
C LEU A 185 -5.87 11.93 -8.08
N SER A 186 -6.01 10.85 -7.31
CA SER A 186 -6.90 10.84 -6.15
C SER A 186 -6.26 11.57 -4.95
N ASP A 187 -7.07 11.99 -3.98
CA ASP A 187 -6.58 12.65 -2.74
C ASP A 187 -5.55 11.77 -1.98
N LEU A 188 -5.70 10.45 -2.11
CA LEU A 188 -4.82 9.46 -1.48
C LEU A 188 -3.49 9.24 -2.24
N GLU A 189 -3.32 9.88 -3.40
CA GLU A 189 -2.10 9.87 -4.23
C GLU A 189 -1.29 11.17 -4.08
N LEU A 190 -1.56 11.94 -3.04
CA LEU A 190 -0.86 13.19 -2.71
C LEU A 190 0.10 13.01 -1.53
N GLU A 191 1.27 13.62 -1.64
CA GLU A 191 2.19 13.82 -0.52
C GLU A 191 2.28 15.31 -0.20
N TYR A 192 2.07 15.69 1.05
CA TYR A 192 2.22 17.07 1.47
C TYR A 192 3.66 17.34 1.90
N LYS A 193 4.25 18.40 1.34
CA LYS A 193 5.58 18.87 1.73
C LYS A 193 5.51 20.30 2.22
N GLU A 194 6.23 20.56 3.30
CA GLU A 194 6.40 21.89 3.84
C GLU A 194 7.32 22.70 2.92
N GLU A 195 6.84 23.85 2.43
CA GLU A 195 7.61 24.77 1.62
C GLU A 195 7.55 26.18 2.21
N LYS A 196 8.72 26.82 2.29
CA LYS A 196 8.82 28.24 2.61
C LYS A 196 8.34 29.03 1.39
N GLY A 197 7.37 29.91 1.62
CA GLY A 197 6.86 30.84 0.61
C GLY A 197 6.50 32.17 1.26
N ASN A 198 5.61 32.90 0.59
CA ASN A 198 5.10 34.16 1.08
C ASN A 198 3.58 34.16 1.15
N LEU A 199 3.04 35.00 2.02
CA LEU A 199 1.66 35.44 2.05
C LEU A 199 1.63 36.88 1.56
N TRP A 200 0.96 37.12 0.44
CA TRP A 200 0.83 38.43 -0.19
C TRP A 200 -0.51 39.06 0.18
N PHE A 201 -0.46 40.33 0.56
CA PHE A 201 -1.63 41.14 0.92
C PHE A 201 -1.94 42.10 -0.22
N ILE A 202 -3.00 41.83 -0.97
CA ILE A 202 -3.31 42.50 -2.23
C ILE A 202 -4.59 43.33 -2.07
N LYS A 203 -4.53 44.61 -2.42
CA LYS A 203 -5.65 45.56 -2.36
C LYS A 203 -6.52 45.43 -3.61
N TYR A 204 -7.82 45.28 -3.39
CA TYR A 204 -8.84 45.25 -4.43
C TYR A 204 -9.68 46.52 -4.32
N PRO A 205 -9.68 47.41 -5.32
CA PRO A 205 -10.55 48.58 -5.30
C PRO A 205 -12.03 48.19 -5.11
N VAL A 206 -12.79 48.95 -4.34
CA VAL A 206 -14.24 48.78 -4.14
C VAL A 206 -14.98 49.84 -4.94
N LYS A 207 -15.93 49.42 -5.77
CA LYS A 207 -16.83 50.29 -6.51
C LYS A 207 -17.84 50.89 -5.51
N ASP A 208 -17.81 52.22 -5.36
CA ASP A 208 -18.62 53.02 -4.43
C ASP A 208 -18.38 52.68 -2.93
N PRO A 209 -17.18 53.01 -2.38
CA PRO A 209 -16.83 52.68 -1.01
C PRO A 209 -17.69 53.45 0.02
N PRO A 210 -17.96 52.89 1.21
CA PRO A 210 -18.69 53.59 2.27
C PRO A 210 -17.98 54.88 2.70
N ALA A 211 -18.74 55.97 2.89
CA ALA A 211 -18.20 57.24 3.33
C ALA A 211 -17.54 57.11 4.72
N GLY A 212 -16.27 57.52 4.85
CA GLY A 212 -15.56 57.60 6.12
C GLY A 212 -14.65 56.42 6.50
N GLU A 213 -14.43 55.44 5.61
CA GLU A 213 -13.46 54.36 5.88
C GLU A 213 -12.01 54.80 5.65
N ALA A 214 -11.15 54.61 6.65
CA ALA A 214 -9.73 54.97 6.67
C ALA A 214 -8.83 54.18 5.68
N GLY A 215 -9.43 53.39 4.77
CA GLY A 215 -8.75 52.49 3.84
C GLY A 215 -8.77 52.91 2.36
N GLY A 216 -9.28 54.11 2.03
CA GLY A 216 -9.16 54.68 0.69
C GLY A 216 -9.93 53.94 -0.42
N GLY A 217 -10.95 53.15 -0.07
CA GLY A 217 -11.80 52.45 -1.05
C GLY A 217 -11.26 51.11 -1.54
N PHE A 218 -10.56 50.35 -0.71
CA PHE A 218 -10.05 49.02 -1.04
C PHE A 218 -10.44 47.95 -0.01
N ILE A 219 -10.54 46.70 -0.46
CA ILE A 219 -10.56 45.50 0.38
C ILE A 219 -9.27 44.70 0.16
N THR A 220 -8.52 44.43 1.23
CA THR A 220 -7.25 43.69 1.12
C THR A 220 -7.48 42.20 1.34
N VAL A 221 -7.04 41.37 0.40
CA VAL A 221 -7.06 39.90 0.50
C VAL A 221 -5.68 39.35 0.81
N ALA A 222 -5.61 38.26 1.58
CA ALA A 222 -4.37 37.53 1.81
C ALA A 222 -4.32 36.25 0.95
N THR A 223 -3.24 36.03 0.20
CA THR A 223 -3.09 34.82 -0.61
C THR A 223 -1.66 34.32 -0.73
N THR A 224 -1.49 33.01 -0.89
CA THR A 224 -0.21 32.36 -1.22
C THR A 224 -0.04 32.07 -2.72
N ARG A 225 -1.05 32.41 -3.53
CA ARG A 225 -1.09 32.15 -4.98
C ARG A 225 -1.61 33.37 -5.75
N PRO A 226 -0.86 34.48 -5.78
CA PRO A 226 -1.27 35.70 -6.47
C PRO A 226 -1.59 35.45 -7.95
N GLU A 227 -0.91 34.51 -8.61
CA GLU A 227 -1.16 34.19 -10.02
C GLU A 227 -2.58 33.66 -10.30
N THR A 228 -3.22 33.06 -9.31
CA THR A 228 -4.61 32.57 -9.44
C THR A 228 -5.64 33.70 -9.40
N MET A 229 -5.24 34.92 -9.01
CA MET A 229 -6.16 36.06 -8.93
C MET A 229 -6.82 36.40 -10.26
N LEU A 230 -6.17 36.06 -11.38
CA LEU A 230 -6.71 36.27 -12.73
C LEU A 230 -8.07 35.57 -12.91
N GLY A 231 -8.32 34.48 -12.18
CA GLY A 231 -9.54 33.69 -12.19
C GLY A 231 -10.52 34.03 -11.07
N ASP A 232 -10.29 35.09 -10.30
CA ASP A 232 -11.17 35.43 -9.18
C ASP A 232 -12.55 35.86 -9.66
N THR A 233 -13.55 35.41 -8.93
CA THR A 233 -14.96 35.68 -9.18
C THR A 233 -15.71 36.22 -7.97
N ALA A 234 -15.07 36.29 -6.80
CA ALA A 234 -15.58 36.99 -5.63
C ALA A 234 -14.45 37.27 -4.62
N VAL A 235 -14.74 38.14 -3.65
CA VAL A 235 -14.01 38.23 -2.39
C VAL A 235 -14.93 37.73 -1.29
N ALA A 236 -14.52 36.76 -0.50
CA ALA A 236 -15.31 36.20 0.60
C ALA A 236 -14.80 36.67 1.96
N VAL A 237 -15.72 37.06 2.84
CA VAL A 237 -15.48 37.44 4.24
C VAL A 237 -16.35 36.61 5.18
N ASN A 238 -15.95 36.47 6.44
CA ASN A 238 -16.82 35.80 7.41
C ASN A 238 -18.03 36.70 7.76
N PRO A 239 -19.27 36.18 7.79
CA PRO A 239 -20.46 36.97 8.15
C PRO A 239 -20.42 37.56 9.56
N LYS A 240 -19.61 37.00 10.47
CA LYS A 240 -19.43 37.48 11.85
C LYS A 240 -18.32 38.53 11.97
N ASP A 241 -17.59 38.80 10.88
CA ASP A 241 -16.51 39.78 10.89
C ASP A 241 -17.05 41.20 10.76
N LYS A 242 -17.04 41.93 11.87
CA LYS A 242 -17.56 43.31 11.92
C LYS A 242 -16.79 44.27 11.01
N ARG A 243 -15.53 43.97 10.67
CA ARG A 243 -14.68 44.83 9.82
C ARG A 243 -15.24 45.00 8.41
N TYR A 244 -15.89 43.96 7.89
CA TYR A 244 -16.33 43.91 6.50
C TYR A 244 -17.85 43.98 6.32
N LYS A 245 -18.60 44.19 7.41
CA LYS A 245 -20.08 44.16 7.39
C LYS A 245 -20.68 45.12 6.36
N ASN A 246 -20.07 46.30 6.17
CA ASN A 246 -20.54 47.33 5.24
C ASN A 246 -20.07 47.10 3.79
N LEU A 247 -19.16 46.14 3.56
CA LEU A 247 -18.67 45.76 2.24
C LEU A 247 -19.40 44.54 1.67
N ILE A 248 -20.11 43.75 2.48
CA ILE A 248 -20.89 42.60 1.99
C ILE A 248 -21.98 43.09 1.04
N GLY A 249 -22.04 42.48 -0.16
CA GLY A 249 -22.96 42.85 -1.24
C GLY A 249 -22.44 43.99 -2.14
N LYS A 250 -21.30 44.60 -1.82
CA LYS A 250 -20.61 45.56 -2.69
C LYS A 250 -19.79 44.84 -3.75
N THR A 251 -19.26 45.62 -4.70
CA THR A 251 -18.47 45.12 -5.82
C THR A 251 -17.02 45.56 -5.67
N ALA A 252 -16.10 44.60 -5.73
CA ALA A 252 -14.68 44.85 -5.86
C ALA A 252 -14.28 44.79 -7.35
N VAL A 253 -13.28 45.56 -7.73
CA VAL A 253 -12.66 45.50 -9.06
C VAL A 253 -11.38 44.68 -8.93
N LEU A 254 -11.34 43.54 -9.61
CA LEU A 254 -10.17 42.68 -9.65
C LEU A 254 -9.01 43.39 -10.38
N PRO A 255 -7.86 43.64 -9.72
CA PRO A 255 -6.69 44.20 -10.39
C PRO A 255 -6.23 43.33 -11.57
N LEU A 256 -5.53 43.93 -12.54
CA LEU A 256 -5.03 43.30 -13.79
C LEU A 256 -6.12 42.97 -14.83
N VAL A 257 -7.26 42.42 -14.39
CA VAL A 257 -8.33 41.96 -15.28
C VAL A 257 -9.46 42.99 -15.40
N ASN A 258 -9.57 43.90 -14.43
CA ASN A 258 -10.65 44.90 -14.34
C ASN A 258 -12.06 44.25 -14.36
N ARG A 259 -12.16 43.05 -13.79
CA ARG A 259 -13.43 42.33 -13.63
C ARG A 259 -14.11 42.82 -12.36
N GLU A 260 -15.40 43.13 -12.47
CA GLU A 260 -16.24 43.40 -11.32
C GLU A 260 -16.63 42.08 -10.65
N ILE A 261 -16.29 41.94 -9.37
CA ILE A 261 -16.53 40.73 -8.59
C ILE A 261 -17.27 41.09 -7.27
N PRO A 262 -18.28 40.33 -6.86
CA PRO A 262 -19.01 40.60 -5.62
C PRO A 262 -18.15 40.33 -4.37
N ILE A 263 -18.41 41.09 -3.32
CA ILE A 263 -17.95 40.81 -1.96
C ILE A 263 -19.05 40.02 -1.24
N ILE A 264 -18.81 38.75 -0.98
CA ILE A 264 -19.78 37.80 -0.41
C ILE A 264 -19.42 37.43 1.02
N SER A 265 -20.40 36.91 1.77
CA SER A 265 -20.17 36.37 3.10
C SER A 265 -20.24 34.84 3.10
N ASP A 266 -19.23 34.17 3.64
CA ASP A 266 -19.25 32.72 3.86
C ASP A 266 -18.66 32.31 5.22
N ILE A 267 -19.28 31.33 5.87
CA ILE A 267 -18.87 30.83 7.18
C ILE A 267 -17.57 30.01 7.12
N LEU A 268 -17.20 29.51 5.94
CA LEU A 268 -15.94 28.78 5.71
C LEU A 268 -14.70 29.68 5.85
N ILE A 269 -14.86 31.01 5.83
CA ILE A 269 -13.76 31.96 5.93
C ILE A 269 -13.33 32.11 7.39
N ASP A 270 -12.04 31.91 7.68
CA ASP A 270 -11.47 32.23 8.98
C ASP A 270 -11.17 33.73 9.09
N SER A 271 -11.93 34.43 9.93
CA SER A 271 -11.72 35.86 10.18
C SER A 271 -10.36 36.18 10.82
N LYS A 272 -9.70 35.21 11.46
CA LYS A 272 -8.41 35.41 12.14
C LYS A 272 -7.21 35.24 11.21
N PHE A 273 -7.39 34.60 10.05
CA PHE A 273 -6.29 34.34 9.11
C PHE A 273 -6.10 35.50 8.13
N GLY A 274 -4.86 35.96 7.95
CA GLY A 274 -4.54 37.07 7.05
C GLY A 274 -5.33 38.33 7.40
N THR A 275 -6.11 38.85 6.46
CA THR A 275 -6.99 40.01 6.67
C THR A 275 -8.38 39.62 7.19
N GLY A 276 -8.78 38.34 7.06
CA GLY A 276 -10.17 37.91 7.20
C GLY A 276 -11.00 38.03 5.91
N ALA A 277 -10.41 38.55 4.84
CA ALA A 277 -10.95 38.55 3.47
C ALA A 277 -10.09 37.67 2.56
N VAL A 278 -10.74 36.79 1.79
CA VAL A 278 -10.08 35.79 0.96
C VAL A 278 -10.58 35.94 -0.48
N LYS A 279 -9.65 35.91 -1.44
CA LYS A 279 -10.02 35.81 -2.85
C LYS A 279 -10.66 34.46 -3.15
N VAL A 280 -11.72 34.43 -3.94
CA VAL A 280 -12.41 33.19 -4.32
C VAL A 280 -12.11 32.87 -5.78
N THR A 281 -11.34 31.80 -6.01
CA THR A 281 -11.00 31.29 -7.34
C THR A 281 -11.56 29.87 -7.55
N PRO A 282 -12.85 29.71 -7.92
CA PRO A 282 -13.51 28.41 -7.91
C PRO A 282 -12.92 27.35 -8.85
N ALA A 283 -12.01 27.71 -9.77
CA ALA A 283 -11.35 26.75 -10.65
C ALA A 283 -10.04 26.16 -10.08
N HIS A 284 -9.47 26.75 -9.02
CA HIS A 284 -8.09 26.46 -8.59
C HIS A 284 -7.92 26.18 -7.09
N ASP A 285 -9.01 26.13 -6.34
CA ASP A 285 -9.02 25.72 -4.93
C ASP A 285 -10.32 24.97 -4.58
N ILE A 286 -10.24 23.94 -3.75
CA ILE A 286 -11.40 23.08 -3.38
C ILE A 286 -12.38 23.84 -2.48
N THR A 287 -11.88 24.67 -1.57
CA THR A 287 -12.71 25.50 -0.69
C THR A 287 -13.40 26.58 -1.50
N ASP A 288 -12.66 27.24 -2.41
CA ASP A 288 -13.21 28.23 -3.30
C ASP A 288 -14.25 27.64 -4.25
N GLN A 289 -14.08 26.38 -4.68
CA GLN A 289 -15.10 25.66 -5.45
C GLN A 289 -16.40 25.52 -4.67
N ALA A 290 -16.31 25.08 -3.41
CA ALA A 290 -17.49 24.87 -2.56
C ALA A 290 -18.23 26.20 -2.29
N ILE A 291 -17.47 27.29 -2.07
CA ILE A 291 -18.03 28.65 -1.98
C ILE A 291 -18.65 29.05 -3.32
N GLY A 292 -17.96 28.83 -4.43
CA GLY A 292 -18.44 29.14 -5.77
C GLY A 292 -19.74 28.42 -6.12
N GLU A 293 -19.85 27.13 -5.84
CA GLU A 293 -21.07 26.34 -6.05
C GLU A 293 -22.23 26.86 -5.19
N LYS A 294 -21.97 27.15 -3.91
CA LYS A 294 -22.99 27.68 -2.97
C LYS A 294 -23.53 29.04 -3.39
N HIS A 295 -22.65 29.93 -3.87
CA HIS A 295 -23.00 31.30 -4.27
C HIS A 295 -23.20 31.46 -5.78
N LYS A 296 -23.21 30.36 -6.54
CA LYS A 296 -23.39 30.31 -8.00
C LYS A 296 -22.39 31.19 -8.77
N LEU A 297 -21.13 31.18 -8.35
CA LEU A 297 -20.03 31.88 -9.02
C LEU A 297 -19.50 31.06 -10.20
N GLU A 298 -19.02 31.73 -11.22
CA GLU A 298 -18.36 31.10 -12.37
C GLU A 298 -16.99 30.51 -11.98
N ALA A 299 -16.63 29.36 -12.55
CA ALA A 299 -15.31 28.76 -12.38
C ALA A 299 -14.40 29.09 -13.57
N ILE A 300 -13.66 30.20 -13.48
CA ILE A 300 -12.75 30.66 -14.53
C ILE A 300 -11.38 29.99 -14.38
N GLN A 301 -11.06 29.07 -15.29
CA GLN A 301 -9.75 28.41 -15.32
C GLN A 301 -8.70 29.34 -15.94
N VAL A 302 -7.62 29.62 -15.20
CA VAL A 302 -6.50 30.46 -15.62
C VAL A 302 -5.16 29.72 -15.67
N ILE A 303 -5.14 28.44 -15.31
CA ILE A 303 -3.97 27.56 -15.42
C ILE A 303 -4.38 26.32 -16.20
N ASP A 304 -3.65 26.00 -17.27
CA ASP A 304 -3.88 24.81 -18.10
C ASP A 304 -3.26 23.53 -17.52
N GLU A 305 -3.50 22.41 -18.18
CA GLU A 305 -2.95 21.09 -17.81
C GLU A 305 -1.42 21.01 -17.85
N LYS A 306 -0.75 21.92 -18.57
CA LYS A 306 0.71 22.01 -18.65
C LYS A 306 1.30 22.94 -17.59
N GLY A 307 0.46 23.55 -16.75
CA GLY A 307 0.87 24.53 -15.76
C GLY A 307 1.31 25.85 -16.39
N ARG A 308 0.66 26.25 -17.48
CA ARG A 308 0.82 27.56 -18.11
C ARG A 308 -0.41 28.43 -17.87
N ILE A 309 -0.19 29.73 -17.76
CA ILE A 309 -1.31 30.67 -17.64
C ILE A 309 -2.09 30.70 -18.95
N ILE A 310 -3.42 30.68 -18.82
CA ILE A 310 -4.40 30.85 -19.91
C ILE A 310 -5.46 31.85 -19.46
N ASN A 311 -6.29 32.32 -20.40
CA ASN A 311 -7.43 33.21 -20.12
C ASN A 311 -7.03 34.47 -19.33
N SER A 312 -5.82 34.98 -19.55
CA SER A 312 -5.38 36.29 -19.07
C SER A 312 -5.59 37.37 -20.13
N PRO A 313 -5.80 38.64 -19.74
CA PRO A 313 -5.92 39.74 -20.68
C PRO A 313 -4.68 39.85 -21.59
N GLU A 314 -4.90 39.95 -22.91
CA GLU A 314 -3.81 40.11 -23.90
C GLU A 314 -3.13 41.48 -23.81
N LYS A 315 -3.88 42.51 -23.40
CA LYS A 315 -3.44 43.88 -23.16
C LYS A 315 -4.03 44.37 -21.84
N PRO A 316 -3.39 45.34 -21.15
CA PRO A 316 -3.95 45.92 -19.94
C PRO A 316 -5.35 46.44 -20.16
N ALA A 317 -6.24 46.10 -19.24
CA ALA A 317 -7.41 46.90 -19.02
C ALA A 317 -6.93 48.29 -18.56
N ARG A 318 -7.09 49.31 -19.42
CA ARG A 318 -6.95 50.71 -19.02
C ARG A 318 -8.06 51.03 -18.01
N SER A 319 -7.80 50.81 -16.73
CA SER A 319 -8.61 51.42 -15.68
C SER A 319 -8.06 52.82 -15.41
N GLY A 320 -8.91 53.78 -15.05
CA GLY A 320 -8.50 55.13 -14.66
C GLY A 320 -7.61 55.19 -13.40
N PHE A 321 -7.16 54.04 -12.90
CA PHE A 321 -6.40 53.86 -11.67
C PHE A 321 -4.99 53.29 -11.88
N ALA A 322 -4.57 52.98 -13.12
CA ALA A 322 -3.27 52.34 -13.35
C ALA A 322 -2.51 52.85 -14.60
N THR A 323 -1.21 53.15 -14.42
CA THR A 323 -0.25 53.48 -15.48
C THR A 323 0.79 52.35 -15.59
N GLY A 324 0.71 51.53 -16.65
CA GLY A 324 1.69 50.46 -16.94
C GLY A 324 1.12 49.27 -17.72
N ASP A 325 1.97 48.53 -18.43
CA ASP A 325 1.59 47.36 -19.24
C ASP A 325 1.25 46.13 -18.37
N ALA A 326 -0.01 45.98 -17.95
CA ALA A 326 -0.56 44.75 -17.37
C ALA A 326 -1.04 43.79 -18.47
N GLY A 327 -0.22 42.85 -18.91
CA GLY A 327 -0.66 41.87 -19.92
C GLY A 327 0.42 40.87 -20.28
N GLY A 328 0.09 39.95 -21.20
CA GLY A 328 1.07 39.00 -21.72
C GLY A 328 1.44 37.89 -20.74
N TYR A 329 0.50 37.50 -19.86
CA TYR A 329 0.70 36.35 -18.98
C TYR A 329 0.43 35.01 -19.67
N ASN A 330 -0.39 34.99 -20.73
CA ASN A 330 -0.73 33.79 -21.48
C ASN A 330 0.54 33.05 -21.94
N GLY A 331 0.61 31.75 -21.63
CA GLY A 331 1.73 30.88 -21.99
C GLY A 331 2.89 30.89 -20.99
N LEU A 332 2.97 31.84 -20.06
CA LEU A 332 4.00 31.87 -19.02
C LEU A 332 3.84 30.70 -18.05
N LYS A 333 4.96 30.25 -17.46
CA LYS A 333 4.89 29.32 -16.33
C LYS A 333 4.32 30.04 -15.10
N ILE A 334 3.71 29.26 -14.21
CA ILE A 334 3.10 29.75 -12.95
C ILE A 334 4.04 30.66 -12.15
N ASP A 335 5.31 30.26 -11.98
CA ASP A 335 6.25 31.03 -11.17
C ASP A 335 6.69 32.33 -11.87
N GLU A 336 6.91 32.27 -13.18
CA GLU A 336 7.21 33.45 -14.04
C GLU A 336 6.05 34.44 -14.02
N ALA A 337 4.81 33.95 -14.12
CA ALA A 337 3.61 34.78 -14.03
C ALA A 337 3.44 35.40 -12.64
N ARG A 338 3.70 34.64 -11.59
CA ARG A 338 3.66 35.12 -10.20
C ARG A 338 4.61 36.30 -10.00
N GLU A 339 5.85 36.19 -10.46
CA GLU A 339 6.85 37.25 -10.33
C GLU A 339 6.40 38.54 -11.03
N LYS A 340 5.96 38.44 -12.29
CA LYS A 340 5.46 39.59 -13.06
C LYS A 340 4.21 40.23 -12.44
N ILE A 341 3.29 39.42 -11.92
CA ILE A 341 2.07 39.91 -11.24
C ILE A 341 2.44 40.70 -9.99
N ILE A 342 3.36 40.17 -9.17
CA ILE A 342 3.80 40.85 -7.95
C ILE A 342 4.54 42.15 -8.27
N GLU A 343 5.39 42.17 -9.30
CA GLU A 343 6.07 43.38 -9.76
C GLU A 343 5.06 44.45 -10.19
N TYR A 344 4.07 44.09 -11.00
CA TYR A 344 3.02 45.01 -11.40
C TYR A 344 2.21 45.55 -10.21
N LEU A 345 1.78 44.68 -9.30
CA LEU A 345 1.02 45.09 -8.11
C LEU A 345 1.83 46.06 -7.22
N LYS A 346 3.16 45.91 -7.14
CA LYS A 346 4.04 46.88 -6.47
C LYS A 346 4.07 48.21 -7.20
N CYS A 347 4.26 48.21 -8.52
CA CYS A 347 4.28 49.44 -9.33
C CYS A 347 2.98 50.23 -9.22
N GLN A 348 1.83 49.56 -9.09
CA GLN A 348 0.52 50.20 -8.92
C GLN A 348 0.14 50.48 -7.46
N ASN A 349 1.03 50.24 -6.49
CA ASN A 349 0.76 50.39 -5.06
C ASN A 349 -0.46 49.56 -4.56
N LEU A 350 -0.74 48.44 -5.22
CA LEU A 350 -1.81 47.49 -4.90
C LEU A 350 -1.32 46.32 -4.03
N LEU A 351 -0.01 46.17 -3.83
CA LEU A 351 0.56 45.25 -2.85
C LEU A 351 0.77 45.98 -1.52
N GLU A 352 -0.01 45.63 -0.50
CA GLU A 352 0.05 46.27 0.83
C GLU A 352 1.28 45.83 1.62
N LYS A 353 1.51 44.52 1.72
CA LYS A 353 2.67 43.92 2.38
C LYS A 353 2.89 42.49 1.92
N THR A 354 4.06 41.95 2.24
CA THR A 354 4.42 40.54 2.02
C THR A 354 4.97 39.98 3.33
N GLU A 355 4.48 38.83 3.74
CA GLU A 355 4.93 38.14 4.95
C GLU A 355 5.50 36.77 4.58
N ASN A 356 6.54 36.33 5.29
CA ASN A 356 7.03 34.96 5.15
C ASN A 356 5.97 33.99 5.66
N TYR A 357 5.64 32.98 4.86
CA TYR A 357 4.62 32.00 5.21
C TYR A 357 5.01 30.60 4.75
N THR A 358 5.00 29.68 5.69
CA THR A 358 5.26 28.27 5.41
C THR A 358 3.94 27.56 5.13
N ARG A 359 3.85 26.87 3.99
CA ARG A 359 2.64 26.16 3.56
C ARG A 359 2.91 24.69 3.30
N GLN A 360 1.86 23.87 3.45
CA GLN A 360 1.85 22.49 3.02
C GLN A 360 1.42 22.42 1.55
N VAL A 361 2.34 22.01 0.67
CA VAL A 361 2.11 21.93 -0.77
C VAL A 361 1.86 20.48 -1.18
N PRO A 362 0.75 20.18 -1.88
CA PRO A 362 0.51 18.85 -2.40
C PRO A 362 1.48 18.56 -3.56
N LYS A 363 2.19 17.45 -3.44
CA LYS A 363 3.10 16.90 -4.45
C LYS A 363 2.55 15.58 -4.95
N CYS A 364 2.78 15.30 -6.23
CA CYS A 364 2.51 13.98 -6.78
C CYS A 364 3.43 12.97 -6.11
N TYR A 365 2.86 11.94 -5.47
CA TYR A 365 3.61 10.91 -4.72
C TYR A 365 4.64 10.12 -5.54
N ARG A 366 4.63 10.25 -6.88
CA ARG A 366 5.53 9.53 -7.78
C ARG A 366 6.59 10.39 -8.42
N CYS A 367 6.28 11.64 -8.73
CA CYS A 367 7.20 12.50 -9.46
C CYS A 367 7.62 13.76 -8.70
N SER A 368 7.05 13.96 -7.50
CA SER A 368 7.33 15.10 -6.62
C SER A 368 7.01 16.47 -7.22
N THR A 369 6.36 16.53 -8.38
CA THR A 369 5.88 17.78 -8.98
C THR A 369 4.72 18.32 -8.16
N THR A 370 4.67 19.64 -7.97
CA THR A 370 3.49 20.33 -7.38
C THR A 370 2.24 19.98 -8.16
N VAL A 371 1.21 19.55 -7.44
CA VAL A 371 -0.10 19.25 -8.01
C VAL A 371 -0.87 20.54 -8.18
N GLU A 372 -1.47 20.70 -9.35
CA GLU A 372 -2.39 21.81 -9.63
C GLU A 372 -3.83 21.33 -9.42
N LEU A 373 -4.68 22.24 -8.97
CA LEU A 373 -6.12 22.01 -8.96
C LEU A 373 -6.68 22.65 -10.23
N ILE A 374 -7.33 21.85 -11.08
CA ILE A 374 -7.96 22.33 -12.31
C ILE A 374 -9.35 21.70 -12.49
N PRO A 375 -10.30 22.39 -13.12
CA PRO A 375 -11.58 21.79 -13.51
C PRO A 375 -11.34 20.80 -14.64
N SER A 376 -11.76 19.55 -14.47
CA SER A 376 -11.64 18.52 -15.49
C SER A 376 -12.90 17.66 -15.55
N MET A 377 -13.26 17.22 -16.76
CA MET A 377 -14.32 16.26 -16.97
C MET A 377 -13.77 14.85 -16.70
N GLN A 378 -14.23 14.21 -15.63
CA GLN A 378 -13.74 12.90 -15.21
C GLN A 378 -14.89 11.93 -14.90
N TRP A 379 -14.56 10.66 -14.79
CA TRP A 379 -15.46 9.61 -14.31
C TRP A 379 -15.33 9.45 -12.81
N PHE A 380 -16.46 9.45 -12.12
CA PHE A 380 -16.56 9.32 -10.68
C PHE A 380 -17.42 8.12 -10.29
N LEU A 381 -17.02 7.43 -9.22
CA LEU A 381 -17.82 6.41 -8.55
C LEU A 381 -18.43 7.00 -7.26
N LYS A 382 -19.75 6.95 -7.17
CA LYS A 382 -20.51 7.38 -5.98
C LYS A 382 -20.15 6.51 -4.78
N MET A 383 -19.61 7.12 -3.73
CA MET A 383 -19.08 6.38 -2.58
C MET A 383 -20.07 6.19 -1.43
N SER A 384 -21.18 6.94 -1.38
CA SER A 384 -22.11 6.96 -0.24
C SER A 384 -22.66 5.57 0.14
N GLU A 385 -23.15 4.79 -0.82
CA GLU A 385 -23.68 3.44 -0.59
C GLU A 385 -22.57 2.40 -0.42
N LEU A 386 -21.48 2.54 -1.17
CA LEU A 386 -20.31 1.66 -1.06
C LEU A 386 -19.64 1.77 0.32
N ALA A 387 -19.58 2.97 0.89
CA ALA A 387 -19.06 3.18 2.23
C ALA A 387 -19.87 2.42 3.27
N LYS A 388 -21.22 2.46 3.18
CA LYS A 388 -22.10 1.67 4.07
C LYS A 388 -21.86 0.16 3.92
N LEU A 389 -21.66 -0.32 2.70
CA LEU A 389 -21.31 -1.73 2.44
C LEU A 389 -19.97 -2.12 3.06
N ALA A 390 -18.99 -1.21 3.06
CA ALA A 390 -17.69 -1.42 3.69
C ALA A 390 -17.80 -1.45 5.23
N GLU A 391 -18.56 -0.52 5.83
CA GLU A 391 -18.70 -0.42 7.29
C GLU A 391 -19.42 -1.62 7.91
N LYS A 392 -20.50 -2.09 7.27
CA LYS A 392 -21.42 -3.08 7.83
C LYS A 392 -20.74 -4.36 8.36
N PRO A 393 -19.90 -5.08 7.58
CA PRO A 393 -19.29 -6.32 8.06
C PRO A 393 -18.22 -6.09 9.13
N VAL A 394 -17.54 -4.94 9.14
CA VAL A 394 -16.55 -4.59 10.18
C VAL A 394 -17.27 -4.28 11.50
N LYS A 395 -18.32 -3.45 11.47
CA LYS A 395 -19.17 -3.17 12.65
C LYS A 395 -19.81 -4.43 13.24
N ALA A 396 -20.20 -5.38 12.38
CA ALA A 396 -20.76 -6.66 12.79
C ALA A 396 -19.72 -7.67 13.31
N GLY A 397 -18.42 -7.34 13.30
CA GLY A 397 -17.35 -8.25 13.72
C GLY A 397 -17.10 -9.44 12.79
N LYS A 398 -17.67 -9.41 11.58
CA LYS A 398 -17.43 -10.42 10.52
C LYS A 398 -16.04 -10.26 9.91
N ILE A 399 -15.55 -9.03 9.84
CA ILE A 399 -14.18 -8.70 9.44
C ILE A 399 -13.48 -8.10 10.66
N LYS A 400 -12.37 -8.71 11.08
CA LYS A 400 -11.61 -8.31 12.27
C LYS A 400 -10.26 -7.73 11.90
N PHE A 401 -9.97 -6.52 12.38
CA PHE A 401 -8.65 -5.89 12.21
C PHE A 401 -7.69 -6.33 13.32
N HIS A 402 -6.46 -6.62 12.93
CA HIS A 402 -5.36 -7.02 13.80
C HIS A 402 -4.18 -6.08 13.53
N PRO A 403 -3.90 -5.13 14.43
CA PRO A 403 -4.60 -4.81 15.66
C PRO A 403 -5.92 -4.02 15.48
N LYS A 404 -6.79 -4.09 16.50
CA LYS A 404 -8.13 -3.49 16.50
C LYS A 404 -8.15 -1.96 16.37
N ASN A 405 -7.09 -1.27 16.82
CA ASN A 405 -7.02 0.19 16.76
C ASN A 405 -7.04 0.75 15.32
N PHE A 406 -6.80 -0.07 14.29
CA PHE A 406 -6.96 0.34 12.89
C PHE A 406 -8.43 0.43 12.42
N GLU A 407 -9.40 -0.08 13.20
CA GLU A 407 -10.82 0.12 12.89
C GLU A 407 -11.22 1.61 12.96
N LYS A 408 -10.68 2.37 13.92
CA LYS A 408 -10.99 3.80 14.07
C LYS A 408 -10.60 4.62 12.83
N PRO A 409 -9.34 4.65 12.38
CA PRO A 409 -8.98 5.41 11.17
C PRO A 409 -9.70 4.91 9.91
N TYR A 410 -10.04 3.61 9.85
CA TYR A 410 -10.85 3.05 8.78
C TYR A 410 -12.27 3.64 8.76
N PHE A 411 -12.96 3.70 9.90
CA PHE A 411 -14.30 4.31 10.00
C PHE A 411 -14.26 5.83 9.82
N ASP A 412 -13.26 6.51 10.37
CA ASP A 412 -13.08 7.95 10.22
C ASP A 412 -12.92 8.33 8.74
N TRP A 413 -12.21 7.50 7.97
CA TRP A 413 -12.09 7.68 6.52
C TRP A 413 -13.41 7.45 5.78
N LEU A 414 -14.12 6.35 6.07
CA LEU A 414 -15.41 6.04 5.44
C LEU A 414 -16.47 7.11 5.69
N LYS A 415 -16.48 7.71 6.89
CA LYS A 415 -17.42 8.79 7.25
C LYS A 415 -17.25 10.05 6.39
N ASN A 416 -16.02 10.35 5.97
CA ASN A 416 -15.67 11.58 5.26
C ASN A 416 -15.34 11.36 3.78
N ILE A 417 -15.61 10.16 3.26
CA ILE A 417 -15.24 9.79 1.90
C ILE A 417 -16.03 10.59 0.87
N LYS A 418 -15.33 11.11 -0.14
CA LYS A 418 -15.91 11.75 -1.32
C LYS A 418 -16.05 10.75 -2.46
N ASP A 419 -16.84 11.10 -3.48
CA ASP A 419 -16.90 10.31 -4.70
C ASP A 419 -15.52 10.14 -5.32
N TRP A 420 -15.21 8.91 -5.70
CA TRP A 420 -13.89 8.54 -6.13
C TRP A 420 -13.71 8.80 -7.63
N CYS A 421 -12.73 9.64 -7.98
CA CYS A 421 -12.28 9.82 -9.37
C CYS A 421 -11.60 8.53 -9.88
N ILE A 422 -12.27 7.81 -10.78
CA ILE A 422 -11.84 6.50 -11.29
C ILE A 422 -11.15 6.57 -12.66
N SER A 423 -11.21 7.68 -13.38
CA SER A 423 -10.51 7.86 -14.66
C SER A 423 -9.09 8.39 -14.50
N ARG A 424 -8.21 8.03 -15.42
CA ARG A 424 -6.82 8.48 -15.55
C ARG A 424 -6.46 8.66 -17.02
N GLN A 425 -5.66 9.69 -17.31
CA GLN A 425 -5.24 10.07 -18.68
C GLN A 425 -3.89 9.44 -19.08
N ILE A 426 -3.50 8.38 -18.38
CA ILE A 426 -2.29 7.61 -18.66
C ILE A 426 -2.55 6.58 -19.78
N TRP A 427 -1.48 5.98 -20.32
CA TRP A 427 -1.59 5.02 -21.43
C TRP A 427 -1.64 3.57 -20.96
N TRP A 428 -1.08 3.31 -19.78
CA TRP A 428 -1.03 1.98 -19.16
C TRP A 428 -2.14 1.80 -18.11
N GLY A 429 -3.01 0.82 -18.32
CA GLY A 429 -4.14 0.50 -17.43
C GLY A 429 -5.32 -0.09 -18.19
N HIS A 430 -6.39 -0.43 -17.48
CA HIS A 430 -7.62 -0.92 -18.11
C HIS A 430 -8.37 0.23 -18.78
N LYS A 431 -8.58 0.17 -20.09
CA LYS A 431 -9.40 1.16 -20.79
C LYS A 431 -10.83 1.19 -20.22
N ILE A 432 -11.40 2.38 -20.04
CA ILE A 432 -12.81 2.51 -19.68
C ILE A 432 -13.67 1.91 -20.80
N PRO A 433 -14.59 0.96 -20.50
CA PRO A 433 -15.36 0.23 -21.52
C PRO A 433 -16.56 1.03 -22.03
N ILE A 434 -16.33 2.29 -22.42
CA ILE A 434 -17.31 3.19 -23.04
C ILE A 434 -16.77 3.57 -24.42
N GLU A 435 -17.63 3.55 -25.43
CA GLU A 435 -17.26 3.91 -26.80
C GLU A 435 -16.78 5.37 -26.87
N GLY A 436 -15.71 5.62 -27.63
CA GLY A 436 -15.09 6.95 -27.75
C GLY A 436 -14.26 7.40 -26.55
N GLU A 437 -14.30 6.69 -25.41
CA GLU A 437 -13.49 7.04 -24.24
C GLU A 437 -12.05 6.55 -24.41
N THR A 438 -11.07 7.40 -24.06
CA THR A 438 -9.63 7.10 -24.19
C THR A 438 -8.93 6.89 -22.86
N ASP A 439 -9.58 7.31 -21.78
CA ASP A 439 -9.11 7.19 -20.40
C ASP A 439 -9.00 5.72 -19.97
N VAL A 440 -8.11 5.50 -19.01
CA VAL A 440 -7.98 4.22 -18.31
C VAL A 440 -8.49 4.36 -16.89
N LEU A 441 -8.83 3.23 -16.29
CA LEU A 441 -9.25 3.14 -14.90
C LEU A 441 -8.06 3.28 -13.95
N ASP A 442 -8.32 3.88 -12.80
CA ASP A 442 -7.45 3.87 -11.64
C ASP A 442 -7.02 2.43 -11.30
N THR A 443 -5.73 2.21 -11.07
CA THR A 443 -5.19 0.92 -10.61
C THR A 443 -5.96 0.36 -9.43
N TRP A 444 -6.37 1.22 -8.50
CA TRP A 444 -7.10 0.79 -7.32
C TRP A 444 -8.52 0.29 -7.62
N PHE A 445 -9.08 0.59 -8.80
CA PHE A 445 -10.31 -0.01 -9.31
C PHE A 445 -10.11 -1.47 -9.64
N SER A 446 -9.00 -1.81 -10.30
CA SER A 446 -8.70 -3.21 -10.56
C SER A 446 -8.30 -3.96 -9.30
N ALA A 447 -7.47 -3.36 -8.44
CA ALA A 447 -7.04 -3.97 -7.18
C ALA A 447 -8.20 -4.22 -6.19
N ALA A 448 -9.31 -3.47 -6.29
CA ALA A 448 -10.50 -3.66 -5.45
C ALA A 448 -11.21 -5.01 -5.67
N LEU A 449 -10.99 -5.65 -6.82
CA LEU A 449 -11.64 -6.91 -7.19
C LEU A 449 -10.76 -8.14 -6.88
N TRP A 450 -9.55 -7.92 -6.36
CA TRP A 450 -8.50 -8.94 -6.20
C TRP A 450 -8.94 -10.24 -5.50
N PRO A 451 -9.74 -10.21 -4.40
CA PRO A 451 -10.07 -11.44 -3.66
C PRO A 451 -10.94 -12.45 -4.42
N PHE A 452 -11.60 -12.03 -5.50
CA PHE A 452 -12.55 -12.87 -6.24
C PHE A 452 -12.30 -12.88 -7.75
N ALA A 453 -11.82 -11.78 -8.34
CA ALA A 453 -11.40 -11.76 -9.74
C ALA A 453 -10.23 -12.71 -9.99
N THR A 454 -9.28 -12.82 -9.03
CA THR A 454 -8.19 -13.81 -9.13
C THR A 454 -8.68 -15.26 -9.15
N LEU A 455 -9.85 -15.51 -8.55
CA LEU A 455 -10.48 -16.83 -8.52
C LEU A 455 -11.41 -17.05 -9.72
N GLY A 456 -11.51 -16.09 -10.64
CA GLY A 456 -12.21 -16.24 -11.91
C GLY A 456 -13.60 -15.59 -11.99
N TRP A 457 -13.99 -14.77 -11.01
CA TRP A 457 -15.16 -13.88 -11.20
C TRP A 457 -14.90 -12.96 -12.41
N PRO A 458 -15.89 -12.67 -13.29
CA PRO A 458 -17.33 -12.85 -13.11
C PRO A 458 -17.85 -14.25 -13.39
N GLU A 459 -17.01 -15.12 -13.94
CA GLU A 459 -17.36 -16.53 -14.16
C GLU A 459 -17.53 -17.27 -12.84
N LYS A 460 -18.49 -18.21 -12.82
CA LYS A 460 -18.78 -19.05 -11.64
C LYS A 460 -17.84 -20.25 -11.58
N THR A 461 -16.55 -20.00 -11.52
CA THR A 461 -15.52 -21.04 -11.56
C THR A 461 -15.54 -21.94 -10.30
N LYS A 462 -14.91 -23.11 -10.40
CA LYS A 462 -14.69 -23.99 -9.25
C LYS A 462 -13.80 -23.33 -8.18
N ASP A 463 -12.79 -22.59 -8.60
CA ASP A 463 -11.88 -21.91 -7.67
C ASP A 463 -12.62 -20.82 -6.88
N LEU A 464 -13.47 -20.02 -7.53
CA LEU A 464 -14.31 -19.02 -6.87
C LEU A 464 -15.21 -19.67 -5.82
N LYS A 465 -15.89 -20.76 -6.17
CA LYS A 465 -16.77 -21.48 -5.24
C LYS A 465 -16.03 -22.08 -4.04
N ASN A 466 -14.83 -22.61 -4.26
CA ASN A 466 -14.11 -23.40 -3.25
C ASN A 466 -13.22 -22.54 -2.34
N TYR A 467 -12.75 -21.39 -2.82
CA TYR A 467 -11.68 -20.63 -2.14
C TYR A 467 -12.08 -19.19 -1.78
N TYR A 468 -13.29 -18.73 -2.13
CA TYR A 468 -13.91 -17.51 -1.62
C TYR A 468 -14.97 -17.85 -0.55
N PRO A 469 -15.09 -17.07 0.54
CA PRO A 469 -14.26 -15.91 0.91
C PRO A 469 -12.85 -16.32 1.35
N THR A 470 -11.91 -15.38 1.28
CA THR A 470 -10.53 -15.64 1.73
C THR A 470 -10.42 -15.57 3.27
N ALA A 471 -9.33 -16.09 3.85
CA ALA A 471 -9.17 -16.15 5.30
C ALA A 471 -8.58 -14.85 5.86
N VAL A 472 -7.40 -14.48 5.37
CA VAL A 472 -6.57 -13.39 5.90
C VAL A 472 -6.09 -12.48 4.77
N LEU A 473 -6.24 -11.18 4.97
CA LEU A 473 -5.56 -10.15 4.21
C LEU A 473 -4.46 -9.53 5.07
N SER A 474 -3.19 -9.78 4.74
CA SER A 474 -2.04 -9.11 5.38
C SER A 474 -1.63 -7.90 4.54
N THR A 475 -1.57 -6.71 5.15
CA THR A 475 -1.35 -5.46 4.40
C THR A 475 -0.64 -4.39 5.23
N ALA A 476 -0.10 -3.39 4.54
CA ALA A 476 0.46 -2.20 5.17
C ALA A 476 -0.64 -1.19 5.52
N ARG A 477 -0.39 -0.35 6.54
CA ARG A 477 -1.36 0.62 7.06
C ARG A 477 -1.73 1.74 6.08
N ASP A 478 -0.83 2.08 5.17
CA ASP A 478 -0.97 3.16 4.18
C ASP A 478 -2.00 2.84 3.09
N ILE A 479 -2.32 1.56 2.88
CA ILE A 479 -3.27 1.13 1.84
C ILE A 479 -4.59 0.58 2.38
N ILE A 480 -4.89 0.80 3.68
CA ILE A 480 -6.18 0.42 4.28
C ILE A 480 -7.35 1.09 3.52
N ASN A 481 -7.21 2.39 3.28
CA ASN A 481 -8.25 3.19 2.63
C ASN A 481 -8.28 2.98 1.10
N LEU A 482 -7.09 2.78 0.50
CA LEU A 482 -6.92 2.58 -0.94
C LEU A 482 -7.32 1.19 -1.42
N TRP A 483 -7.19 0.17 -0.57
CA TRP A 483 -7.29 -1.21 -1.00
C TRP A 483 -8.24 -2.03 -0.13
N VAL A 484 -8.03 -2.08 1.19
CA VAL A 484 -8.85 -2.91 2.10
C VAL A 484 -10.31 -2.51 2.02
N ALA A 485 -10.62 -1.22 2.20
CA ALA A 485 -11.99 -0.73 2.13
C ALA A 485 -12.65 -1.02 0.78
N ARG A 486 -11.87 -0.92 -0.31
CA ARG A 486 -12.36 -1.14 -1.67
C ARG A 486 -12.66 -2.60 -1.98
N MET A 487 -11.84 -3.51 -1.48
CA MET A 487 -12.13 -4.94 -1.52
C MET A 487 -13.37 -5.28 -0.71
N ILE A 488 -13.57 -4.65 0.45
CA ILE A 488 -14.75 -4.92 1.28
C ILE A 488 -16.01 -4.50 0.56
N PHE A 489 -16.14 -3.25 0.10
CA PHE A 489 -17.38 -2.86 -0.58
C PHE A 489 -17.57 -3.64 -1.90
N SER A 490 -16.50 -3.98 -2.61
CA SER A 490 -16.61 -4.71 -3.88
C SER A 490 -17.04 -6.16 -3.66
N GLY A 491 -16.49 -6.85 -2.66
CA GLY A 491 -16.94 -8.18 -2.27
C GLY A 491 -18.40 -8.16 -1.81
N MET A 492 -18.76 -7.20 -0.96
CA MET A 492 -20.14 -7.04 -0.48
C MET A 492 -21.12 -6.69 -1.61
N GLU A 493 -20.67 -6.02 -2.66
CA GLU A 493 -21.50 -5.66 -3.80
C GLU A 493 -21.62 -6.77 -4.85
N PHE A 494 -20.50 -7.37 -5.28
CA PHE A 494 -20.51 -8.34 -6.37
C PHE A 494 -20.75 -9.77 -5.91
N MET A 495 -20.21 -10.14 -4.75
CA MET A 495 -20.32 -11.50 -4.19
C MET A 495 -21.39 -11.62 -3.11
N LYS A 496 -21.89 -10.49 -2.59
CA LYS A 496 -22.84 -10.43 -1.47
C LYS A 496 -22.32 -11.10 -0.19
N GLU A 497 -21.00 -11.17 -0.06
CA GLU A 497 -20.29 -11.79 1.05
C GLU A 497 -18.98 -11.02 1.33
N ILE A 498 -18.39 -11.24 2.51
CA ILE A 498 -17.13 -10.57 2.89
C ILE A 498 -15.96 -11.11 2.03
N PRO A 499 -14.99 -10.28 1.62
CA PRO A 499 -13.85 -10.78 0.84
C PRO A 499 -12.83 -11.57 1.68
N PHE A 500 -12.73 -11.26 2.98
CA PHE A 500 -11.83 -11.88 3.95
C PHE A 500 -12.38 -11.73 5.35
N SER A 501 -12.03 -12.65 6.26
CA SER A 501 -12.47 -12.60 7.68
C SER A 501 -11.52 -11.82 8.58
N HIS A 502 -10.23 -11.76 8.25
CA HIS A 502 -9.21 -11.08 9.05
C HIS A 502 -8.40 -10.10 8.20
N VAL A 503 -8.17 -8.90 8.72
CA VAL A 503 -7.23 -7.91 8.17
C VAL A 503 -6.06 -7.79 9.15
N TYR A 504 -4.90 -8.31 8.78
CA TYR A 504 -3.68 -8.13 9.55
C TYR A 504 -2.88 -6.94 9.00
N VAL A 505 -2.75 -5.90 9.82
CA VAL A 505 -1.99 -4.70 9.48
C VAL A 505 -0.58 -4.86 10.02
N HIS A 506 0.35 -5.25 9.15
CA HIS A 506 1.71 -5.54 9.56
C HIS A 506 2.52 -4.26 9.87
N ALA A 507 3.57 -4.43 10.65
CA ALA A 507 4.54 -3.38 10.95
C ALA A 507 5.18 -2.80 9.68
N THR A 508 5.50 -1.51 9.70
CA THR A 508 6.35 -0.87 8.68
C THR A 508 7.79 -1.18 9.00
N VAL A 509 8.57 -1.56 7.99
CA VAL A 509 10.02 -1.72 8.17
C VAL A 509 10.71 -0.37 7.94
N LEU A 510 11.51 0.03 8.92
CA LEU A 510 12.27 1.27 8.96
C LEU A 510 13.77 0.96 8.92
N THR A 511 14.56 1.91 8.43
CA THR A 511 16.01 1.93 8.61
C THR A 511 16.36 2.06 10.09
N ARG A 512 17.64 1.84 10.43
CA ARG A 512 18.14 2.05 11.79
C ARG A 512 17.85 3.47 12.31
N ASP A 513 17.93 4.45 11.44
CA ASP A 513 17.69 5.87 11.75
C ASP A 513 16.19 6.25 11.75
N GLY A 514 15.29 5.28 11.54
CA GLY A 514 13.83 5.47 11.63
C GLY A 514 13.16 5.93 10.33
N GLN A 515 13.87 5.99 9.20
CA GLN A 515 13.26 6.31 7.92
C GLN A 515 12.53 5.10 7.35
N ARG A 516 11.37 5.31 6.71
CA ARG A 516 10.64 4.22 6.05
C ARG A 516 11.52 3.55 4.98
N MET A 517 11.55 2.21 4.96
CA MET A 517 12.17 1.48 3.85
C MET A 517 11.29 1.53 2.62
N SER A 518 11.79 2.14 1.55
CA SER A 518 11.14 2.15 0.24
C SER A 518 12.17 2.35 -0.88
N LYS A 519 11.79 1.93 -2.09
CA LYS A 519 12.62 2.17 -3.28
C LYS A 519 12.76 3.65 -3.63
N SER A 520 11.65 4.40 -3.53
CA SER A 520 11.62 5.82 -3.88
C SER A 520 12.55 6.65 -2.98
N LEU A 521 12.69 6.25 -1.71
CA LEU A 521 13.62 6.87 -0.77
C LEU A 521 15.06 6.32 -0.86
N GLY A 522 15.32 5.30 -1.69
CA GLY A 522 16.63 4.65 -1.79
C GLY A 522 17.04 3.85 -0.54
N THR A 523 16.12 3.65 0.41
CA THR A 523 16.36 2.98 1.70
C THR A 523 15.99 1.49 1.68
N GLY A 524 15.49 0.97 0.56
CA GLY A 524 15.07 -0.41 0.41
C GLY A 524 16.25 -1.39 0.38
N ILE A 525 16.21 -2.40 1.23
CA ILE A 525 17.14 -3.54 1.21
C ILE A 525 16.52 -4.68 0.41
N ASP A 526 17.23 -5.17 -0.61
CA ASP A 526 16.84 -6.36 -1.38
C ASP A 526 16.99 -7.62 -0.51
N PRO A 527 15.91 -8.39 -0.27
CA PRO A 527 15.98 -9.60 0.53
C PRO A 527 16.89 -10.68 -0.08
N VAL A 528 17.08 -10.71 -1.41
CA VAL A 528 17.93 -11.73 -2.04
C VAL A 528 19.39 -11.60 -1.65
N LYS A 529 19.90 -10.37 -1.50
CA LYS A 529 21.27 -10.13 -1.01
C LYS A 529 21.48 -10.74 0.38
N LEU A 530 20.50 -10.60 1.28
CA LEU A 530 20.55 -11.20 2.61
C LEU A 530 20.43 -12.72 2.55
N ILE A 531 19.61 -13.27 1.65
CA ILE A 531 19.50 -14.72 1.43
C ILE A 531 20.84 -15.29 0.96
N GLU A 532 21.52 -14.60 0.03
CA GLU A 532 22.82 -15.03 -0.49
C GLU A 532 23.94 -15.00 0.55
N GLU A 533 23.82 -14.15 1.57
CA GLU A 533 24.80 -14.04 2.66
C GLU A 533 24.50 -14.97 3.86
N PHE A 534 23.22 -15.07 4.25
CA PHE A 534 22.81 -15.72 5.49
C PHE A 534 21.94 -16.97 5.31
N GLY A 535 21.33 -17.17 4.14
CA GLY A 535 20.31 -18.21 3.87
C GLY A 535 18.88 -17.71 4.10
N ALA A 536 17.93 -18.28 3.37
CA ALA A 536 16.52 -17.89 3.43
C ALA A 536 15.89 -18.13 4.80
N ASP A 537 16.20 -19.24 5.46
CA ASP A 537 15.66 -19.50 6.82
C ASP A 537 16.14 -18.47 7.85
N ALA A 538 17.40 -18.04 7.74
CA ALA A 538 17.95 -17.01 8.61
C ALA A 538 17.23 -15.67 8.40
N VAL A 539 16.96 -15.32 7.14
CA VAL A 539 16.22 -14.10 6.77
C VAL A 539 14.80 -14.15 7.29
N ARG A 540 14.05 -15.23 7.01
CA ARG A 540 12.66 -15.39 7.45
C ARG A 540 12.55 -15.33 8.97
N PHE A 541 13.35 -16.15 9.67
CA PHE A 541 13.30 -16.21 11.13
C PHE A 541 13.73 -14.89 11.76
N GLY A 542 14.83 -14.29 11.30
CA GLY A 542 15.33 -13.02 11.82
C GLY A 542 14.37 -11.84 11.60
N ILE A 543 13.63 -11.81 10.49
CA ILE A 543 12.56 -10.83 10.28
C ILE A 543 11.37 -11.12 11.20
N ALA A 544 10.92 -12.38 11.30
CA ALA A 544 9.80 -12.74 12.15
C ALA A 544 10.07 -12.43 13.63
N PHE A 545 11.29 -12.71 14.09
CA PHE A 545 11.78 -12.43 15.45
C PHE A 545 11.76 -10.94 15.80
N GLN A 546 11.82 -10.05 14.81
CA GLN A 546 11.77 -8.60 15.02
C GLN A 546 10.34 -8.05 15.18
N ILE A 547 9.31 -8.88 15.02
CA ILE A 547 7.91 -8.45 15.14
C ILE A 547 7.53 -8.32 16.63
N MET A 548 7.71 -7.12 17.17
CA MET A 548 7.40 -6.79 18.57
C MET A 548 6.03 -6.13 18.69
N GLY A 549 4.97 -6.95 18.64
CA GLY A 549 3.59 -6.50 18.72
C GLY A 549 3.21 -5.60 17.53
N ASN A 550 2.67 -4.42 17.81
CA ASN A 550 2.15 -3.50 16.78
C ASN A 550 3.14 -2.39 16.39
N GLN A 551 4.38 -2.44 16.89
CA GLN A 551 5.38 -1.41 16.61
C GLN A 551 6.02 -1.59 15.23
N ASP A 552 6.47 -0.48 14.65
CA ASP A 552 7.28 -0.52 13.43
C ASP A 552 8.65 -1.14 13.71
N ILE A 553 9.18 -1.88 12.72
CA ILE A 553 10.42 -2.63 12.86
C ILE A 553 11.58 -1.73 12.45
N LYS A 554 12.45 -1.37 13.39
CA LYS A 554 13.78 -0.83 13.06
C LYS A 554 14.68 -2.00 12.66
N PHE A 555 14.86 -2.19 11.36
CA PHE A 555 15.54 -3.36 10.84
C PHE A 555 17.01 -3.37 11.26
N VAL A 556 17.45 -4.48 11.86
CA VAL A 556 18.85 -4.75 12.18
C VAL A 556 19.29 -6.10 11.63
N THR A 557 20.41 -6.11 10.92
CA THR A 557 20.99 -7.33 10.32
C THR A 557 21.45 -8.34 11.39
N ASP A 558 21.72 -7.90 12.62
CA ASP A 558 22.13 -8.76 13.73
C ASP A 558 21.10 -9.87 14.03
N ASN A 559 19.80 -9.59 13.85
CA ASN A 559 18.76 -10.60 14.02
C ASN A 559 18.75 -11.63 12.87
N ILE A 560 19.23 -11.27 11.68
CA ILE A 560 19.45 -12.21 10.58
C ILE A 560 20.66 -13.11 10.89
N LEU A 561 21.74 -12.53 11.42
CA LEU A 561 22.90 -13.28 11.90
C LEU A 561 22.53 -14.23 13.05
N MET A 562 21.66 -13.81 13.97
CA MET A 562 21.10 -14.68 15.00
C MET A 562 20.33 -15.85 14.37
N GLY A 563 19.47 -15.58 13.37
CA GLY A 563 18.79 -16.63 12.61
C GLY A 563 19.74 -17.65 11.99
N LYS A 564 20.87 -17.19 11.41
CA LYS A 564 21.91 -18.07 10.86
C LYS A 564 22.58 -18.94 11.94
N LYS A 565 22.89 -18.36 13.10
CA LYS A 565 23.43 -19.11 14.25
C LYS A 565 22.42 -20.15 14.75
N PHE A 566 21.13 -19.81 14.74
CA PHE A 566 20.06 -20.72 15.12
C PHE A 566 19.91 -21.89 14.14
N CYS A 567 19.97 -21.65 12.83
CA CYS A 567 20.05 -22.73 11.83
C CYS A 567 21.18 -23.72 12.15
N ASN A 568 22.39 -23.21 12.45
CA ASN A 568 23.52 -24.07 12.82
C ASN A 568 23.27 -24.86 14.11
N LYS A 569 22.64 -24.26 15.12
CA LYS A 569 22.28 -24.95 16.36
C LYS A 569 21.27 -26.08 16.10
N ILE A 570 20.25 -25.83 15.27
CA ILE A 570 19.26 -26.83 14.84
C ILE A 570 19.95 -27.98 14.09
N TRP A 571 20.84 -27.66 13.15
CA TRP A 571 21.61 -28.65 12.40
C TRP A 571 22.45 -29.54 13.32
N ASN A 572 23.23 -28.94 14.23
CA ASN A 572 24.09 -29.68 15.15
C ASN A 572 23.30 -30.59 16.11
N ALA A 573 22.17 -30.09 16.64
CA ALA A 573 21.27 -30.89 17.45
C ALA A 573 20.71 -32.08 16.65
N SER A 574 20.30 -31.86 15.40
CA SER A 574 19.78 -32.95 14.56
C SER A 574 20.84 -34.04 14.30
N LYS A 575 22.10 -33.66 14.05
CA LYS A 575 23.20 -34.61 13.86
C LYS A 575 23.53 -35.39 15.13
N PHE A 576 23.46 -34.75 16.30
CA PHE A 576 23.62 -35.45 17.57
C PHE A 576 22.53 -36.51 17.78
N VAL A 577 21.27 -36.16 17.54
CA VAL A 577 20.13 -37.08 17.70
C VAL A 577 20.21 -38.24 16.71
N GLU A 578 20.56 -37.96 15.44
CA GLU A 578 20.76 -38.99 14.41
C GLU A 578 21.87 -39.98 14.81
N LEU A 579 23.00 -39.48 15.32
CA LEU A 579 24.10 -40.31 15.80
C LEU A 579 23.67 -41.20 16.98
N LYS A 580 22.94 -40.63 17.96
CA LYS A 580 22.46 -41.37 19.13
C LYS A 580 21.42 -42.44 18.78
N ASN A 581 20.52 -42.16 17.83
CA ASN A 581 19.49 -43.09 17.39
C ASN A 581 20.04 -44.26 16.55
N GLY A 582 21.13 -44.04 15.81
CA GLY A 582 21.69 -45.07 14.92
C GLY A 582 20.74 -45.41 13.77
N LYS A 583 20.64 -46.70 13.42
CA LYS A 583 19.87 -47.19 12.25
C LYS A 583 18.40 -47.49 12.54
N GLU A 584 17.92 -47.30 13.76
CA GLU A 584 16.56 -47.65 14.13
C GLU A 584 15.53 -46.71 13.50
N LYS A 585 14.50 -47.29 12.88
CA LYS A 585 13.39 -46.51 12.34
C LYS A 585 12.41 -46.13 13.46
N TYR A 586 12.25 -44.83 13.68
CA TYR A 586 11.31 -44.29 14.66
C TYR A 586 9.87 -44.33 14.13
N ASP A 587 8.93 -44.73 14.99
CA ASP A 587 7.52 -44.96 14.62
C ASP A 587 6.63 -43.72 14.82
N GLY A 588 7.19 -42.61 15.33
CA GLY A 588 6.45 -41.37 15.56
C GLY A 588 5.63 -41.33 16.85
N LYS A 589 5.63 -42.40 17.66
CA LYS A 589 4.80 -42.47 18.86
C LYS A 589 5.46 -41.78 20.04
N LYS A 590 4.67 -41.02 20.81
CA LYS A 590 5.12 -40.34 22.04
C LYS A 590 5.70 -41.39 23.03
N PRO A 591 6.99 -41.30 23.39
CA PRO A 591 7.60 -42.19 24.36
C PRO A 591 7.17 -41.84 25.80
N TYR A 592 7.36 -42.78 26.73
CA TYR A 592 7.08 -42.55 28.14
C TYR A 592 8.29 -41.93 28.85
N ALA A 593 8.05 -41.05 29.82
CA ALA A 593 9.12 -40.45 30.62
C ALA A 593 9.61 -41.43 31.70
N LYS A 594 10.92 -41.65 31.81
CA LYS A 594 11.50 -42.49 32.88
C LYS A 594 11.99 -41.67 34.06
N ASN A 595 12.49 -40.46 33.81
CA ASN A 595 13.06 -39.58 34.82
C ASN A 595 12.45 -38.17 34.78
N LYS A 596 12.88 -37.31 35.73
CA LYS A 596 12.40 -35.93 35.82
C LYS A 596 12.74 -35.10 34.58
N ALA A 597 13.91 -35.32 33.95
CA ALA A 597 14.33 -34.59 32.76
C ALA A 597 13.48 -34.96 31.54
N ASP A 598 13.19 -36.25 31.34
CA ASP A 598 12.28 -36.75 30.29
C ASP A 598 10.89 -36.13 30.42
N LYS A 599 10.35 -36.13 31.65
CA LYS A 599 9.04 -35.54 31.93
C LYS A 599 9.03 -34.04 31.65
N ALA A 600 10.12 -33.35 32.00
CA ALA A 600 10.27 -31.91 31.78
C ALA A 600 10.31 -31.57 30.29
N ILE A 601 11.11 -32.26 29.48
CA ILE A 601 11.22 -31.94 28.04
C ILE A 601 9.93 -32.25 27.28
N LEU A 602 9.27 -33.38 27.57
CA LEU A 602 8.00 -33.73 26.92
C LEU A 602 6.89 -32.73 27.27
N LYS A 603 6.85 -32.26 28.53
CA LYS A 603 5.92 -31.21 28.96
C LYS A 603 6.27 -29.86 28.34
N SER A 604 7.56 -29.55 28.20
CA SER A 604 8.00 -28.29 27.57
C SER A 604 7.60 -28.25 26.10
N LEU A 605 7.81 -29.34 25.34
CA LEU A 605 7.36 -29.44 23.94
C LEU A 605 5.85 -29.21 23.80
N GLU A 606 5.04 -29.88 24.62
CA GLU A 606 3.57 -29.73 24.61
C GLU A 606 3.14 -28.28 24.96
N LYS A 607 3.82 -27.65 25.91
CA LYS A 607 3.58 -26.24 26.25
C LYS A 607 3.95 -25.32 25.09
N THR A 608 5.08 -25.56 24.45
CA THR A 608 5.59 -24.80 23.29
C THR A 608 4.60 -24.89 22.13
N GLU A 609 4.15 -26.09 21.78
CA GLU A 609 3.17 -26.31 20.73
C GLU A 609 1.86 -25.55 20.97
N LYS A 610 1.27 -25.67 22.17
CA LYS A 610 0.05 -24.93 22.55
C LYS A 610 0.25 -23.42 22.50
N SER A 611 1.39 -22.94 22.99
CA SER A 611 1.70 -21.51 23.04
C SER A 611 1.91 -20.92 21.64
N VAL A 612 2.68 -21.59 20.78
CA VAL A 612 2.91 -21.19 19.40
C VAL A 612 1.61 -21.21 18.61
N SER A 613 0.80 -22.26 18.75
CA SER A 613 -0.49 -22.36 18.06
C SER A 613 -1.41 -21.20 18.44
N LYS A 614 -1.54 -20.90 19.74
CA LYS A 614 -2.31 -19.76 20.23
C LYS A 614 -1.75 -18.40 19.79
N CYS A 615 -0.43 -18.24 19.75
CA CYS A 615 0.20 -17.01 19.30
C CYS A 615 -0.08 -16.77 17.80
N LEU A 616 0.06 -17.80 16.97
CA LEU A 616 -0.24 -17.71 15.53
C LEU A 616 -1.71 -17.43 15.23
N GLU A 617 -2.64 -18.01 15.99
CA GLU A 617 -4.08 -17.67 15.92
C GLU A 617 -4.37 -16.20 16.22
N ASN A 618 -3.53 -15.57 17.06
CA ASN A 618 -3.62 -14.15 17.43
C ASN A 618 -2.67 -13.25 16.63
N PHE A 619 -2.06 -13.76 15.54
CA PHE A 619 -1.09 -13.02 14.71
C PHE A 619 0.16 -12.52 15.48
N GLU A 620 0.54 -13.21 16.57
CA GLU A 620 1.73 -12.92 17.38
C GLU A 620 2.96 -13.67 16.85
N PHE A 621 3.41 -13.33 15.63
CA PHE A 621 4.49 -14.04 14.92
C PHE A 621 5.86 -13.95 15.63
N GLY A 622 6.26 -12.76 16.10
CA GLY A 622 7.54 -12.60 16.78
C GLY A 622 7.59 -13.34 18.11
N LYS A 623 6.52 -13.24 18.91
CA LYS A 623 6.39 -14.03 20.15
C LYS A 623 6.47 -15.53 19.91
N SER A 624 5.87 -16.02 18.81
CA SER A 624 6.01 -17.41 18.39
C SER A 624 7.47 -17.77 18.08
N ALA A 625 8.18 -16.91 17.34
CA ALA A 625 9.60 -17.11 17.04
C ALA A 625 10.48 -17.13 18.30
N HIS A 626 10.23 -16.23 19.27
CA HIS A 626 10.92 -16.23 20.57
C HIS A 626 10.68 -17.53 21.35
N ILE A 627 9.42 -17.97 21.47
CA ILE A 627 9.07 -19.21 22.18
C ILE A 627 9.77 -20.42 21.53
N LEU A 628 9.81 -20.47 20.20
CA LEU A 628 10.51 -21.54 19.45
C LEU A 628 12.02 -21.51 19.67
N TYR A 629 12.62 -20.31 19.65
CA TYR A 629 14.04 -20.12 19.92
C TYR A 629 14.39 -20.59 21.33
N ASP A 630 13.68 -20.10 22.35
CA ASP A 630 13.95 -20.39 23.76
C ASP A 630 13.79 -21.88 24.05
N PHE A 631 12.72 -22.50 23.55
CA PHE A 631 12.50 -23.94 23.72
C PHE A 631 13.62 -24.76 23.07
N PHE A 632 13.91 -24.52 21.79
CA PHE A 632 14.87 -25.35 21.08
C PHE A 632 16.30 -25.15 21.62
N TRP A 633 16.69 -23.90 21.88
CA TRP A 633 18.03 -23.60 22.32
C TRP A 633 18.23 -23.97 23.79
N HIS A 634 17.37 -23.48 24.68
CA HIS A 634 17.64 -23.58 26.12
C HIS A 634 17.02 -24.81 26.78
N ASP A 635 15.83 -25.23 26.38
CA ASP A 635 15.21 -26.42 26.96
C ASP A 635 15.69 -27.71 26.30
N PHE A 636 15.74 -27.74 24.97
CA PHE A 636 16.17 -28.94 24.26
C PHE A 636 17.69 -29.07 24.19
N CYS A 637 18.41 -28.09 23.62
CA CYS A 637 19.85 -28.23 23.46
C CYS A 637 20.63 -28.10 24.77
N ASP A 638 20.48 -26.98 25.48
CA ASP A 638 21.35 -26.69 26.63
C ASP A 638 21.03 -27.56 27.86
N LYS A 639 19.79 -28.04 27.99
CA LYS A 639 19.36 -28.90 29.11
C LYS A 639 19.19 -30.37 28.70
N TYR A 640 18.23 -30.69 27.83
CA TYR A 640 17.86 -32.10 27.62
C TYR A 640 18.90 -32.89 26.84
N ILE A 641 19.50 -32.32 25.79
CA ILE A 641 20.59 -32.99 25.06
C ILE A 641 21.77 -33.27 26.00
N GLU A 642 22.17 -32.31 26.83
CA GLU A 642 23.26 -32.53 27.80
C GLU A 642 22.91 -33.60 28.84
N GLU A 643 21.68 -33.63 29.34
CA GLU A 643 21.23 -34.66 30.27
C GLU A 643 21.14 -36.05 29.60
N SER A 644 20.72 -36.10 28.33
CA SER A 644 20.65 -37.34 27.56
C SER A 644 22.03 -37.99 27.33
N LYS A 645 23.13 -37.21 27.38
CA LYS A 645 24.49 -37.76 27.26
C LYS A 645 24.86 -38.65 28.44
N LYS A 646 24.23 -38.44 29.61
CA LYS A 646 24.44 -39.24 30.83
C LYS A 646 23.57 -40.49 30.87
N GLN A 647 22.68 -40.66 29.88
CA GLN A 647 21.71 -41.75 29.83
C GLN A 647 22.02 -42.63 28.61
N GLU A 648 22.14 -43.93 28.83
CA GLU A 648 22.23 -44.92 27.74
C GLU A 648 20.98 -45.79 27.76
N SER A 649 19.93 -45.33 27.07
CA SER A 649 18.70 -46.10 26.93
C SER A 649 18.01 -45.87 25.58
N GLU A 650 17.43 -46.93 25.01
CA GLU A 650 16.62 -46.86 23.79
C GLU A 650 15.46 -45.87 23.94
N ASN A 651 14.89 -45.76 25.15
CA ASN A 651 13.83 -44.81 25.44
C ASN A 651 14.30 -43.35 25.36
N THR A 652 15.50 -43.04 25.83
CA THR A 652 16.10 -41.70 25.72
C THR A 652 16.29 -41.32 24.25
N ASN A 653 16.74 -42.26 23.40
CA ASN A 653 16.85 -42.06 21.97
C ASN A 653 15.49 -41.77 21.31
N LYS A 654 14.44 -42.51 21.71
CA LYS A 654 13.06 -42.24 21.26
C LYS A 654 12.56 -40.86 21.70
N ILE A 655 12.88 -40.41 22.92
CA ILE A 655 12.52 -39.05 23.39
C ILE A 655 13.26 -37.99 22.59
N LEU A 656 14.57 -38.13 22.37
CA LEU A 656 15.34 -37.22 21.53
C LEU A 656 14.75 -37.11 20.12
N MET A 657 14.38 -38.23 19.51
CA MET A 657 13.76 -38.26 18.19
C MET A 657 12.36 -37.64 18.18
N TYR A 658 11.53 -37.94 19.18
CA TYR A 658 10.20 -37.34 19.33
C TYR A 658 10.28 -35.82 19.47
N VAL A 659 11.19 -35.34 20.32
CA VAL A 659 11.37 -33.91 20.58
C VAL A 659 11.96 -33.20 19.37
N LEU A 660 12.93 -33.80 18.67
CA LEU A 660 13.48 -33.24 17.45
C LEU A 660 12.41 -33.15 16.35
N LEU A 661 11.67 -34.24 16.11
CA LEU A 661 10.60 -34.28 15.10
C LEU A 661 9.52 -33.22 15.41
N GLY A 662 9.10 -33.13 16.67
CA GLY A 662 8.16 -32.11 17.10
C GLY A 662 8.70 -30.70 16.90
N SER A 663 9.95 -30.46 17.28
CA SER A 663 10.62 -29.17 17.11
C SER A 663 10.67 -28.72 15.65
N ILE A 664 11.10 -29.59 14.74
CA ILE A 664 11.21 -29.23 13.32
C ILE A 664 9.82 -29.03 12.69
N LYS A 665 8.78 -29.75 13.14
CA LYS A 665 7.40 -29.51 12.72
C LYS A 665 6.92 -28.10 13.12
N LEU A 666 7.19 -27.68 14.36
CA LEU A 666 6.81 -26.35 14.85
C LEU A 666 7.64 -25.23 14.21
N LEU A 667 8.92 -25.48 13.90
CA LEU A 667 9.82 -24.53 13.25
C LEU A 667 9.56 -24.42 11.73
N HIS A 668 8.97 -25.44 11.10
CA HIS A 668 8.83 -25.50 9.64
C HIS A 668 8.13 -24.29 9.00
N PRO A 669 7.04 -23.74 9.58
CA PRO A 669 6.45 -22.51 9.05
C PRO A 669 7.43 -21.32 8.98
N PHE A 670 8.40 -21.25 9.89
CA PHE A 670 9.37 -20.15 10.00
C PHE A 670 10.64 -20.42 9.19
N MET A 671 11.19 -21.63 9.32
CA MET A 671 12.47 -22.05 8.74
C MET A 671 12.27 -23.30 7.85
N PRO A 672 11.59 -23.16 6.70
CA PRO A 672 11.13 -24.32 5.95
C PRO A 672 12.26 -25.15 5.33
N PHE A 673 13.41 -24.57 4.97
CA PHE A 673 14.44 -25.30 4.22
C PHE A 673 15.24 -26.28 5.07
N ILE A 674 15.78 -25.81 6.20
CA ILE A 674 16.57 -26.62 7.12
C ILE A 674 15.71 -27.71 7.78
N THR A 675 14.46 -27.37 8.12
CA THR A 675 13.53 -28.33 8.73
C THR A 675 13.15 -29.43 7.75
N GLU A 676 12.91 -29.10 6.48
CA GLU A 676 12.72 -30.12 5.43
C GLU A 676 13.98 -30.95 5.24
N LYS A 677 15.16 -30.31 5.15
CA LYS A 677 16.43 -31.04 4.97
C LYS A 677 16.67 -32.04 6.10
N ILE A 678 16.42 -31.66 7.34
CA ILE A 678 16.54 -32.55 8.50
C ILE A 678 15.49 -33.65 8.43
N TYR A 679 14.22 -33.30 8.18
CA TYR A 679 13.13 -34.27 8.05
C TYR A 679 13.41 -35.36 7.02
N GLN A 680 13.96 -35.00 5.86
CA GLN A 680 14.33 -35.95 4.82
C GLN A 680 15.40 -36.95 5.27
N GLN A 681 16.25 -36.58 6.23
CA GLN A 681 17.31 -37.43 6.80
C GLN A 681 16.82 -38.30 7.97
N LEU A 682 15.72 -37.95 8.62
CA LEU A 682 15.23 -38.71 9.77
C LEU A 682 14.74 -40.12 9.37
N PRO A 683 15.11 -41.18 10.12
CA PRO A 683 14.71 -42.55 9.84
C PRO A 683 13.29 -42.82 10.36
N LEU A 684 12.25 -42.30 9.69
CA LEU A 684 10.85 -42.47 10.11
C LEU A 684 10.19 -43.65 9.39
N LYS A 685 9.41 -44.49 10.11
CA LYS A 685 8.70 -45.64 9.52
C LYS A 685 7.63 -45.23 8.51
N ASN A 686 6.84 -44.21 8.84
CA ASN A 686 5.71 -43.72 8.03
C ASN A 686 5.98 -42.30 7.49
N LYS A 687 7.22 -42.04 7.06
CA LYS A 687 7.66 -40.72 6.56
C LYS A 687 6.77 -40.30 5.38
N LYS A 688 6.12 -39.14 5.49
CA LYS A 688 5.48 -38.48 4.36
C LYS A 688 6.54 -37.96 3.40
N GLU A 689 6.12 -37.65 2.18
CA GLU A 689 7.05 -37.16 1.16
C GLU A 689 7.72 -35.84 1.58
N CYS A 690 6.96 -34.89 2.12
CA CYS A 690 7.46 -33.60 2.60
C CYS A 690 7.00 -33.32 4.03
N ILE A 691 7.78 -32.56 4.80
CA ILE A 691 7.35 -32.14 6.15
C ILE A 691 6.12 -31.22 6.09
N MET A 692 5.93 -30.45 5.00
CA MET A 692 4.79 -29.53 4.90
C MET A 692 3.42 -30.22 4.81
N ILE A 693 3.39 -31.53 4.54
CA ILE A 693 2.18 -32.37 4.51
C ILE A 693 2.09 -33.31 5.72
N GLU A 694 3.01 -33.19 6.68
CA GLU A 694 2.89 -33.82 8.00
C GLU A 694 1.76 -33.21 8.82
N GLU A 695 1.30 -33.96 9.80
CA GLU A 695 0.36 -33.45 10.79
C GLU A 695 1.07 -32.45 11.71
N TRP A 696 0.41 -31.32 11.96
CA TRP A 696 0.72 -30.45 13.09
C TRP A 696 0.63 -31.28 14.36
N LEU A 697 1.60 -31.08 15.27
CA LEU A 697 1.75 -31.87 16.50
C LEU A 697 0.46 -32.00 17.31
#